data_AF-A0A3D3BPY3-F1
#
_entry.id   AF-A0A3D3BPY3-F1
#
_cell.length_a   1.000
_cell.length_b   1.000
_cell.length_c   1.000
_cell.angle_alpha   90.00
_cell.angle_beta   90.00
_cell.angle_gamma   90.00
#
_symmetry.space_group_name_H-M   'P 1'
#
loop_
_entity.id
_entity.type
_entity.pdbx_description
1 polymer ?
#
loop_
_entity_poly.entity_id
_entity_poly.type
_entity_poly.pdbx_seq_one_letter_code
_entity_poly.pdbx_strand_id
1 'polypeptide(L)'
;YTDVNAKIPALNILTFVALLVAVLFLFNAFRRQWIIPLIGLALMVLTSVIVGGVYPLIVQQFQVRPTELGRERPYIERNIEATRTAYKIDDAEIEEYAGSVSPPSVEIVEASAGTINNIRLLDPAVVSPTYNQLQQIRGYYSFNSRLDVDRYDLPGGQRGAVVAAREINLAGIPDGQRNWTNEVAVFTHGYGFVSAYDNTAESDGTPDFFASDIPPVGELDLEQPRIYFGEFSPPYSIVGAPEGTPPVELDYPDDASPSGQTNTTYQGSGGVDMGTLFGRLLFATKFQDTNILLSDLVNSESQIMWDRDPLTRVGKVAPWLTLDQDPYPVVVDGRIKWIVDGYTLSNDFPYSTRVSLAEATADSISGANFAAGLIARDRVNYMRNSVKAVVDAFEGTVSLYAWDEADPVLKTWRKAFPDVVEPRADMPDDIIEHVRYPQDLFKVQRTVTTRYHVTDASTFYNGTDVWIVPFDPTVTPAQVFQPPYYLTLQMPGEASPAFSLTTTFAPQRRQTLAAFMAVNSAPGEDYGTVRVLQLPSNTTIPGPQQVQNNFESDPTVSSQLSLLRRGGSEIEFGNLLSLPFNDGLLYVEPVYLRAAAEGYPLLRKVLVGYGANVALDDTLTGALRQVLGSSPVAEPEPDPIPEEGLDPQPTPEPTVPPSTGDPVTDLTIAIDDAQRAYQDGQDALADGDFAAYGEAQDRLAEALARAAQAEAQITGGGAAAPPDSGGDEVVDEGVPDETVT
;
A
#
# COMPACT_ATOMS: atom_id res chain seq x y z
N TYR A 1 -32.82 16.40 -6.50
CA TYR A 1 -34.13 17.10 -6.48
C TYR A 1 -35.06 16.58 -7.55
N THR A 2 -34.66 16.62 -8.83
CA THR A 2 -35.51 16.21 -9.97
C THR A 2 -35.99 14.77 -9.85
N ASP A 3 -35.13 13.85 -9.41
CA ASP A 3 -35.53 12.45 -9.24
C ASP A 3 -36.66 12.28 -8.21
N VAL A 4 -36.57 12.97 -7.07
CA VAL A 4 -37.56 12.83 -5.99
C VAL A 4 -38.84 13.59 -6.25
N ASN A 5 -38.77 14.81 -6.81
CA ASN A 5 -39.94 15.68 -6.97
C ASN A 5 -40.61 15.58 -8.35
N ALA A 6 -39.93 15.03 -9.36
CA ALA A 6 -40.50 14.87 -10.70
C ALA A 6 -40.55 13.41 -11.14
N LYS A 7 -39.42 12.69 -11.06
CA LYS A 7 -39.32 11.33 -11.62
C LYS A 7 -40.10 10.29 -10.82
N ILE A 8 -39.97 10.26 -9.48
CA ILE A 8 -40.74 9.34 -8.63
C ILE A 8 -42.26 9.58 -8.78
N PRO A 9 -42.78 10.81 -8.68
CA PRO A 9 -44.20 11.08 -8.96
C PRO A 9 -44.63 10.65 -10.36
N ALA A 10 -43.81 10.91 -11.38
CA ALA A 10 -44.09 10.48 -12.75
C ALA A 10 -44.19 8.95 -12.87
N LEU A 11 -43.24 8.22 -12.27
CA LEU A 11 -43.25 6.76 -12.23
C LEU A 11 -44.48 6.22 -11.47
N ASN A 12 -44.86 6.84 -10.36
CA ASN A 12 -46.07 6.47 -9.62
C ASN A 12 -47.33 6.64 -10.47
N ILE A 13 -47.47 7.76 -11.19
CA ILE A 13 -48.59 7.98 -12.13
C ILE A 13 -48.59 6.90 -13.21
N LEU A 14 -47.42 6.59 -13.79
CA LEU A 14 -47.27 5.54 -14.80
C LEU A 14 -47.66 4.16 -14.28
N THR A 15 -47.35 3.82 -13.03
CA THR A 15 -47.78 2.57 -12.40
C THR A 15 -49.31 2.47 -12.36
N PHE A 16 -50.01 3.53 -11.95
CA PHE A 16 -51.49 3.51 -11.93
C PHE A 16 -52.10 3.44 -13.34
N VAL A 17 -51.50 4.14 -14.31
CA VAL A 17 -51.94 4.04 -15.72
C VAL A 17 -51.71 2.63 -16.26
N ALA A 18 -50.56 2.01 -15.97
CA ALA A 18 -50.25 0.64 -16.39
C ALA A 18 -51.23 -0.37 -15.79
N LEU A 19 -51.58 -0.23 -14.50
CA LEU A 19 -52.60 -1.06 -13.86
C LEU A 19 -53.98 -0.89 -14.52
N LEU A 20 -54.37 0.34 -14.86
CA LEU A 20 -55.63 0.60 -15.56
C LEU A 20 -55.64 -0.04 -16.96
N VAL A 21 -54.54 0.08 -17.71
CA VAL A 21 -54.40 -0.56 -19.02
C VAL A 21 -54.47 -2.09 -18.89
N ALA A 22 -53.81 -2.67 -17.89
CA ALA A 22 -53.90 -4.11 -17.62
C ALA A 22 -55.34 -4.56 -17.35
N VAL A 23 -56.11 -3.80 -16.56
CA VAL A 23 -57.54 -4.06 -16.34
C VAL A 23 -58.35 -3.96 -17.63
N LEU A 24 -58.06 -2.99 -18.51
CA LEU A 24 -58.73 -2.88 -19.82
C LEU A 24 -58.44 -4.09 -20.73
N PHE A 25 -57.21 -4.63 -20.69
CA PHE A 25 -56.87 -5.87 -21.39
C PHE A 25 -57.63 -7.08 -20.83
N LEU A 26 -57.77 -7.18 -19.51
CA LEU A 26 -58.59 -8.23 -18.88
C LEU A 26 -60.08 -8.09 -19.26
N PHE A 27 -60.62 -6.87 -19.26
CA PHE A 27 -62.01 -6.61 -19.64
C PHE A 27 -62.29 -6.93 -21.12
N ASN A 28 -61.30 -6.78 -22.00
CA ASN A 28 -61.42 -7.12 -23.42
C ASN A 28 -61.75 -8.62 -23.64
N ALA A 29 -61.34 -9.52 -22.72
CA ALA A 29 -61.69 -10.94 -22.79
C ALA A 29 -63.22 -11.18 -22.84
N PHE A 30 -64.01 -10.27 -22.26
CA PHE A 30 -65.48 -10.36 -22.24
C PHE A 30 -66.16 -9.61 -23.39
N ARG A 31 -65.61 -8.47 -23.83
CA ARG A 31 -66.23 -7.57 -24.83
C ARG A 31 -65.73 -7.78 -26.27
N ARG A 32 -64.62 -8.50 -26.49
CA ARG A 32 -64.01 -8.78 -27.81
C ARG A 32 -63.76 -7.52 -28.67
N GLN A 33 -63.42 -6.39 -28.04
CA GLN A 33 -63.13 -5.11 -28.69
C GLN A 33 -61.71 -4.63 -28.36
N TRP A 34 -60.75 -4.95 -29.24
CA TRP A 34 -59.32 -4.64 -29.08
C TRP A 34 -59.00 -3.13 -29.11
N ILE A 35 -59.90 -2.29 -29.59
CA ILE A 35 -59.68 -0.85 -29.75
C ILE A 35 -59.47 -0.16 -28.40
N ILE A 36 -60.24 -0.52 -27.37
CA ILE A 36 -60.18 0.12 -26.05
C ILE A 36 -58.82 -0.11 -25.34
N PRO A 37 -58.31 -1.35 -25.21
CA PRO A 37 -57.00 -1.58 -24.61
C PRO A 37 -55.85 -1.01 -25.46
N LEU A 38 -55.98 -0.98 -26.80
CA LEU A 38 -54.98 -0.36 -27.68
C LEU A 38 -54.89 1.17 -27.50
N ILE A 39 -56.03 1.86 -27.35
CA ILE A 39 -56.03 3.30 -27.03
C ILE A 39 -55.41 3.54 -25.65
N GLY A 40 -55.74 2.69 -24.66
CA GLY A 40 -55.13 2.75 -23.33
C GLY A 40 -53.62 2.59 -23.37
N LEU A 41 -53.12 1.62 -24.15
CA LEU A 41 -51.68 1.41 -24.36
C LEU A 41 -51.02 2.61 -25.06
N ALA A 42 -51.64 3.15 -26.12
CA ALA A 42 -51.11 4.32 -26.82
C ALA A 42 -51.04 5.56 -25.91
N LEU A 43 -52.07 5.78 -25.08
CA LEU A 43 -52.07 6.83 -24.07
C LEU A 43 -51.03 6.60 -22.98
N MET A 44 -50.81 5.35 -22.56
CA MET A 44 -49.76 5.01 -21.60
C MET A 44 -48.37 5.35 -22.16
N VAL A 45 -48.09 4.97 -23.41
CA VAL A 45 -46.83 5.29 -24.09
C VAL A 45 -46.67 6.81 -24.20
N LEU A 46 -47.70 7.54 -24.63
CA LEU A 46 -47.68 9.00 -24.71
C LEU A 46 -47.43 9.64 -23.34
N THR A 47 -48.12 9.17 -22.30
CA THR A 47 -47.96 9.63 -20.92
C THR A 47 -46.55 9.33 -20.40
N SER A 48 -45.98 8.17 -20.75
CA SER A 48 -44.61 7.80 -20.38
C SER A 48 -43.59 8.76 -20.96
N VAL A 49 -43.74 9.16 -22.23
CA VAL A 49 -42.84 10.12 -22.86
C VAL A 49 -42.98 11.50 -22.23
N ILE A 50 -44.21 11.99 -22.05
CA ILE A 50 -44.46 13.35 -21.57
C ILE A 50 -44.15 13.47 -20.08
N VAL A 51 -44.79 12.65 -19.24
CA VAL A 51 -44.70 12.73 -17.79
C VAL A 51 -43.40 12.08 -17.29
N GLY A 52 -42.97 10.97 -17.88
CA GLY A 52 -41.75 10.26 -17.48
C GLY A 52 -40.46 10.85 -18.07
N GLY A 53 -40.52 11.46 -19.26
CA GLY A 53 -39.35 12.00 -19.96
C GLY A 53 -39.27 13.53 -19.95
N VAL A 54 -40.27 14.19 -20.54
CA VAL A 54 -40.23 15.65 -20.78
C VAL A 54 -40.36 16.46 -19.47
N TYR A 55 -41.28 16.07 -18.58
CA TYR A 55 -41.52 16.82 -17.33
C TYR A 55 -40.28 16.89 -16.41
N PRO A 56 -39.56 15.79 -16.12
CA PRO A 56 -38.30 15.86 -15.37
C PRO A 56 -37.25 16.77 -16.01
N LEU A 57 -37.14 16.79 -17.34
CA LEU A 57 -36.21 17.68 -18.05
C LEU A 57 -36.57 19.16 -17.86
N ILE A 58 -37.86 19.50 -17.89
CA ILE A 58 -38.32 20.87 -17.62
C ILE A 58 -37.97 21.27 -16.18
N VAL A 59 -38.23 20.38 -15.21
CA VAL A 59 -37.88 20.65 -13.80
C VAL A 59 -36.36 20.83 -13.64
N GLN A 60 -35.54 19.96 -14.25
CA GLN A 60 -34.08 20.09 -14.20
C GLN A 60 -33.61 21.40 -14.84
N GLN A 61 -34.10 21.74 -16.02
CA GLN A 61 -33.62 22.90 -16.80
C GLN A 61 -34.04 24.24 -16.21
N PHE A 62 -35.29 24.36 -15.74
CA PHE A 62 -35.88 25.64 -15.36
C PHE A 62 -36.03 25.85 -13.86
N GLN A 63 -36.02 24.79 -13.04
CA GLN A 63 -36.12 24.92 -11.58
C GLN A 63 -34.82 24.55 -10.86
N VAL A 64 -34.14 23.47 -11.27
CA VAL A 64 -32.93 23.01 -10.58
C VAL A 64 -31.71 23.79 -11.05
N ARG A 65 -31.29 23.68 -12.32
CA ARG A 65 -30.06 24.30 -12.84
C ARG A 65 -29.86 25.78 -12.45
N PRO A 66 -30.89 26.67 -12.48
CA PRO A 66 -30.71 28.06 -12.09
C PRO A 66 -30.38 28.28 -10.60
N THR A 67 -30.75 27.33 -9.73
CA THR A 67 -30.56 27.39 -8.28
C THR A 67 -30.14 26.03 -7.72
N GLU A 68 -29.19 25.38 -8.40
CA GLU A 68 -28.92 23.94 -8.23
C GLU A 68 -28.47 23.61 -6.81
N LEU A 69 -27.48 24.34 -6.27
CA LEU A 69 -27.03 24.17 -4.89
C LEU A 69 -28.19 24.28 -3.89
N GLY A 70 -29.04 25.30 -4.02
CA GLY A 70 -30.18 25.49 -3.10
C GLY A 70 -31.23 24.38 -3.18
N ARG A 71 -31.44 23.79 -4.36
CA ARG A 71 -32.43 22.71 -4.58
C ARG A 71 -31.87 21.32 -4.28
N GLU A 72 -30.59 21.10 -4.56
CA GLU A 72 -29.92 19.81 -4.40
C GLU A 72 -29.30 19.61 -3.01
N ARG A 73 -29.06 20.69 -2.24
CA ARG A 73 -28.49 20.61 -0.87
C ARG A 73 -29.02 19.47 0.00
N PRO A 74 -30.35 19.31 0.23
CA PRO A 74 -30.84 18.23 1.10
C PRO A 74 -30.58 16.82 0.54
N TYR A 75 -30.35 16.68 -0.77
CA TYR A 75 -29.99 15.40 -1.40
C TYR A 75 -28.49 15.15 -1.34
N ILE A 76 -27.68 16.22 -1.39
CA ILE A 76 -26.24 16.16 -1.13
C ILE A 76 -25.98 15.76 0.32
N GLU A 77 -26.67 16.38 1.29
CA GLU A 77 -26.58 16.02 2.72
C GLU A 77 -26.90 14.53 2.94
N ARG A 78 -28.00 14.03 2.35
CA ARG A 78 -28.35 12.60 2.40
C ARG A 78 -27.32 11.70 1.73
N ASN A 79 -26.72 12.14 0.63
CA ASN A 79 -25.66 11.38 -0.05
C ASN A 79 -24.40 11.32 0.81
N ILE A 80 -24.00 12.42 1.44
CA ILE A 80 -22.87 12.47 2.37
C ILE A 80 -23.12 11.52 3.54
N GLU A 81 -24.24 11.65 4.23
CA GLU A 81 -24.62 10.80 5.37
C GLU A 81 -24.69 9.32 4.96
N ALA A 82 -25.45 9.00 3.91
CA ALA A 82 -25.64 7.63 3.46
C ALA A 82 -24.33 6.98 2.98
N THR A 83 -23.47 7.73 2.29
CA THR A 83 -22.17 7.20 1.85
C THR A 83 -21.26 6.94 3.03
N ARG A 84 -21.16 7.89 3.98
CA ARG A 84 -20.34 7.72 5.18
C ARG A 84 -20.79 6.51 6.01
N THR A 85 -22.09 6.37 6.25
CA THR A 85 -22.65 5.19 6.94
C THR A 85 -22.45 3.91 6.13
N ALA A 86 -22.70 3.91 4.81
CA ALA A 86 -22.59 2.69 4.01
C ALA A 86 -21.15 2.14 3.91
N TYR A 87 -20.14 2.97 4.14
CA TYR A 87 -18.73 2.57 4.20
C TYR A 87 -18.12 2.61 5.61
N LYS A 88 -18.92 2.82 6.67
CA LYS A 88 -18.45 2.82 8.07
C LYS A 88 -17.33 3.85 8.33
N ILE A 89 -17.48 5.05 7.76
CA ILE A 89 -16.58 6.20 8.00
C ILE A 89 -17.31 7.38 8.66
N ASP A 90 -18.59 7.20 9.03
CA ASP A 90 -19.41 8.19 9.70
C ASP A 90 -18.90 8.53 11.09
N ASP A 91 -18.39 7.55 11.83
CA ASP A 91 -17.81 7.67 13.17
C ASP A 91 -16.30 8.01 13.14
N ALA A 92 -15.74 8.37 11.98
CA ALA A 92 -14.32 8.73 11.89
C ALA A 92 -14.02 10.01 12.69
N GLU A 93 -13.03 9.94 13.56
CA GLU A 93 -12.55 11.04 14.39
C GLU A 93 -11.57 11.89 13.56
N ILE A 94 -11.98 13.12 13.21
CA ILE A 94 -11.16 14.04 12.43
C ILE A 94 -10.67 15.15 13.35
N GLU A 95 -9.36 15.24 13.51
CA GLU A 95 -8.69 16.22 14.36
C GLU A 95 -7.81 17.15 13.52
N GLU A 96 -7.83 18.44 13.86
CA GLU A 96 -6.90 19.41 13.27
C GLU A 96 -5.48 19.13 13.77
N TYR A 97 -4.53 19.04 12.83
CA TYR A 97 -3.15 18.72 13.13
C TYR A 97 -2.23 19.80 12.57
N ALA A 98 -1.46 20.47 13.43
CA ALA A 98 -0.82 21.75 13.11
C ALA A 98 0.17 21.67 11.92
N GLY A 99 0.86 20.54 11.74
CA GLY A 99 1.88 20.38 10.71
C GLY A 99 3.15 21.16 11.04
N SER A 100 3.71 20.94 12.24
CA SER A 100 4.96 21.55 12.67
C SER A 100 6.17 20.97 11.93
N VAL A 101 7.15 21.83 11.65
CA VAL A 101 8.50 21.45 11.18
C VAL A 101 9.58 21.90 12.15
N SER A 102 9.18 22.42 13.32
CA SER A 102 10.10 22.89 14.34
C SER A 102 10.78 21.70 15.03
N PRO A 103 12.07 21.78 15.38
CA PRO A 103 12.76 20.71 16.09
C PRO A 103 12.00 20.28 17.36
N PRO A 104 11.94 18.97 17.68
CA PRO A 104 11.27 18.49 18.89
C PRO A 104 12.07 18.85 20.14
N SER A 105 11.37 19.00 21.28
CA SER A 105 12.04 18.98 22.58
C SER A 105 12.41 17.55 22.97
N VAL A 106 13.34 17.40 23.93
CA VAL A 106 13.73 16.08 24.46
C VAL A 106 12.53 15.37 25.07
N GLU A 107 11.65 16.09 25.76
CA GLU A 107 10.43 15.54 26.36
C GLU A 107 9.48 14.96 25.31
N ILE A 108 9.40 15.58 24.12
CA ILE A 108 8.56 15.08 23.02
C ILE A 108 9.15 13.81 22.41
N VAL A 109 10.48 13.75 22.27
CA VAL A 109 11.17 12.54 21.80
C VAL A 109 10.93 11.39 22.78
N GLU A 110 11.06 11.62 24.09
CA GLU A 110 10.81 10.62 25.13
C GLU A 110 9.33 10.20 25.16
N ALA A 111 8.39 11.14 25.08
CA ALA A 111 6.96 10.85 25.02
C ALA A 111 6.56 10.07 23.76
N SER A 112 7.32 10.21 22.67
CA SER A 112 7.07 9.52 21.39
C SER A 112 7.76 8.16 21.29
N ALA A 113 8.34 7.64 22.38
CA ALA A 113 9.00 6.35 22.41
C ALA A 113 8.10 5.20 21.93
N GLY A 114 6.78 5.29 22.15
CA GLY A 114 5.80 4.33 21.65
C GLY A 114 5.76 4.22 20.13
N THR A 115 5.99 5.31 19.40
CA THR A 115 6.10 5.30 17.93
C THR A 115 7.53 5.01 17.49
N ILE A 116 8.52 5.71 18.06
CA ILE A 116 9.92 5.63 17.62
C ILE A 116 10.50 4.22 17.77
N ASN A 117 10.21 3.54 18.88
CA ASN A 117 10.74 2.19 19.12
C ASN A 117 10.08 1.11 18.25
N ASN A 118 8.95 1.42 17.60
CA ASN A 118 8.18 0.47 16.80
C ASN A 118 8.22 0.81 15.30
N ILE A 119 9.13 1.70 14.88
CA ILE A 119 9.32 2.00 13.46
C ILE A 119 9.81 0.75 12.75
N ARG A 120 9.00 0.27 11.81
CA ARG A 120 9.32 -0.90 11.02
C ARG A 120 10.52 -0.63 10.10
N LEU A 121 11.48 -1.55 10.11
CA LEU A 121 12.65 -1.55 9.24
C LEU A 121 12.55 -2.63 8.16
N LEU A 122 11.96 -3.78 8.47
CA LEU A 122 11.75 -4.87 7.52
C LEU A 122 10.50 -4.58 6.68
N ASP A 123 10.70 -4.43 5.37
CA ASP A 123 9.60 -4.26 4.44
C ASP A 123 9.14 -5.64 3.92
N PRO A 124 7.91 -6.07 4.24
CA PRO A 124 7.37 -7.35 3.78
C PRO A 124 7.32 -7.50 2.24
N ALA A 125 7.32 -6.40 1.49
CA ALA A 125 7.34 -6.42 0.02
C ALA A 125 8.75 -6.61 -0.56
N VAL A 126 9.81 -6.38 0.22
CA VAL A 126 11.22 -6.42 -0.24
C VAL A 126 11.96 -7.65 0.28
N VAL A 127 11.68 -8.10 1.51
CA VAL A 127 12.55 -9.09 2.19
C VAL A 127 12.30 -10.57 1.84
N SER A 128 11.30 -10.88 1.00
CA SER A 128 11.02 -12.26 0.59
C SER A 128 12.22 -12.99 -0.05
N PRO A 129 13.02 -12.40 -0.96
CA PRO A 129 14.22 -13.05 -1.49
C PRO A 129 15.26 -13.38 -0.41
N THR A 130 15.34 -12.56 0.64
CA THR A 130 16.23 -12.77 1.79
C THR A 130 15.76 -13.92 2.66
N TYR A 131 14.45 -14.02 2.90
CA TYR A 131 13.84 -15.18 3.55
C TYR A 131 14.11 -16.46 2.73
N ASN A 132 13.93 -16.42 1.40
CA ASN A 132 14.26 -17.56 0.55
C ASN A 132 15.73 -17.94 0.67
N GLN A 133 16.66 -16.97 0.59
CA GLN A 133 18.09 -17.28 0.69
C GLN A 133 18.48 -17.91 2.03
N LEU A 134 17.97 -17.38 3.14
CA LEU A 134 18.40 -17.78 4.49
C LEU A 134 17.61 -18.98 5.03
N GLN A 135 16.33 -19.09 4.65
CA GLN A 135 15.36 -19.94 5.34
C GLN A 135 14.61 -20.93 4.43
N GLN A 136 14.83 -20.94 3.10
CA GLN A 136 14.22 -21.96 2.22
C GLN A 136 14.79 -23.35 2.48
N ILE A 137 16.08 -23.43 2.84
CA ILE A 137 16.90 -24.64 3.06
C ILE A 137 17.11 -25.52 1.82
N ARG A 138 16.07 -25.70 0.98
CA ARG A 138 16.08 -26.47 -0.27
C ARG A 138 15.19 -25.78 -1.30
N GLY A 139 15.53 -25.90 -2.59
CA GLY A 139 14.82 -25.18 -3.66
C GLY A 139 13.36 -25.59 -3.84
N TYR A 140 12.96 -26.77 -3.37
CA TYR A 140 11.55 -27.20 -3.38
C TYR A 140 10.70 -26.56 -2.29
N TYR A 141 11.25 -25.66 -1.48
CA TYR A 141 10.49 -24.75 -0.63
C TYR A 141 10.66 -23.32 -1.10
N SER A 142 9.67 -22.48 -0.82
CA SER A 142 9.75 -21.04 -0.99
C SER A 142 8.81 -20.31 -0.04
N PHE A 143 8.99 -19.00 0.07
CA PHE A 143 8.07 -18.09 0.74
C PHE A 143 7.28 -17.29 -0.29
N ASN A 144 6.12 -16.76 0.10
CA ASN A 144 5.35 -15.87 -0.76
C ASN A 144 6.19 -14.67 -1.19
N SER A 145 5.99 -14.20 -2.42
CA SER A 145 6.64 -13.01 -2.97
C SER A 145 6.43 -11.75 -2.13
N ARG A 146 5.34 -11.71 -1.35
CA ARG A 146 5.04 -10.69 -0.35
C ARG A 146 4.82 -11.40 0.98
N LEU A 147 5.45 -10.90 2.02
CA LEU A 147 5.30 -11.45 3.37
C LEU A 147 4.19 -10.73 4.12
N ASP A 148 3.82 -11.27 5.27
CA ASP A 148 2.78 -10.71 6.11
C ASP A 148 3.34 -9.96 7.31
N VAL A 149 2.52 -9.06 7.86
CA VAL A 149 2.81 -8.37 9.11
C VAL A 149 1.81 -8.81 10.17
N ASP A 150 2.34 -9.12 11.35
CA ASP A 150 1.55 -9.50 12.51
C ASP A 150 2.23 -9.04 13.81
N ARG A 151 1.69 -9.43 14.95
CA ARG A 151 2.21 -9.15 16.28
C ARG A 151 2.14 -10.39 17.15
N TYR A 152 3.15 -10.57 17.98
CA TYR A 152 3.25 -11.70 18.91
C TYR A 152 3.63 -11.20 20.30
N ASP A 153 3.04 -11.82 21.32
CA ASP A 153 3.42 -11.60 22.70
C ASP A 153 4.67 -12.45 23.01
N LEU A 154 5.82 -11.78 22.99
CA LEU A 154 7.14 -12.40 23.17
C LEU A 154 7.73 -12.00 24.53
N PRO A 155 8.81 -12.67 24.99
CA PRO A 155 9.55 -12.22 26.17
C PRO A 155 9.98 -10.75 26.02
N GLY A 156 9.43 -9.87 26.86
CA GLY A 156 9.68 -8.42 26.80
C GLY A 156 8.51 -7.58 26.27
N GLY A 157 7.40 -8.22 25.91
CA GLY A 157 6.15 -7.57 25.51
C GLY A 157 5.74 -7.89 24.09
N GLN A 158 4.64 -7.29 23.66
CA GLN A 158 4.15 -7.44 22.29
C GLN A 158 5.13 -6.83 21.30
N ARG A 159 5.45 -7.56 20.24
CA ARG A 159 6.39 -7.14 19.19
C ARG A 159 5.75 -7.31 17.81
N GLY A 160 6.01 -6.35 16.92
CA GLY A 160 5.70 -6.49 15.50
C GLY A 160 6.61 -7.53 14.84
N ALA A 161 6.05 -8.27 13.89
CA ALA A 161 6.73 -9.33 13.18
C ALA A 161 6.42 -9.27 11.70
N VAL A 162 7.42 -9.56 10.88
CA VAL A 162 7.23 -10.00 9.49
C VAL A 162 7.20 -11.52 9.50
N VAL A 163 6.15 -12.12 8.95
CA VAL A 163 5.88 -13.55 9.04
C VAL A 163 5.68 -14.19 7.67
N ALA A 164 6.03 -15.47 7.57
CA ALA A 164 5.93 -16.21 6.33
C ALA A 164 5.72 -17.72 6.57
N ALA A 165 4.80 -18.31 5.82
CA ALA A 165 4.65 -19.75 5.70
C ALA A 165 5.71 -20.32 4.73
N ARG A 166 6.44 -21.36 5.13
CA ARG A 166 7.36 -22.07 4.22
C ARG A 166 6.56 -23.07 3.40
N GLU A 167 6.23 -22.70 2.18
CA GLU A 167 5.39 -23.49 1.29
C GLU A 167 6.19 -24.27 0.25
N ILE A 168 5.52 -25.22 -0.41
CA ILE A 168 6.14 -26.04 -1.45
C ILE A 168 6.33 -25.26 -2.76
N ASN A 169 7.46 -25.49 -3.42
CA ASN A 169 7.80 -24.91 -4.71
C ASN A 169 8.16 -26.02 -5.71
N LEU A 170 7.19 -26.47 -6.50
CA LEU A 170 7.44 -27.50 -7.51
C LEU A 170 8.43 -27.05 -8.60
N ALA A 171 8.57 -25.74 -8.84
CA ALA A 171 9.50 -25.22 -9.84
C ALA A 171 10.97 -25.34 -9.41
N GLY A 172 11.23 -25.45 -8.10
CA GLY A 172 12.58 -25.68 -7.59
C GLY A 172 13.02 -27.14 -7.54
N ILE A 173 12.17 -28.07 -8.00
CA ILE A 173 12.56 -29.47 -8.22
C ILE A 173 13.32 -29.56 -9.56
N PRO A 174 14.48 -30.23 -9.62
CA PRO A 174 15.22 -30.40 -10.88
C PRO A 174 14.35 -31.04 -11.98
N ASP A 175 14.43 -30.52 -13.22
CA ASP A 175 13.56 -30.96 -14.33
C ASP A 175 13.56 -32.48 -14.55
N GLY A 176 14.71 -33.14 -14.41
CA GLY A 176 14.82 -34.60 -14.54
C GLY A 176 14.11 -35.40 -13.44
N GLN A 177 13.71 -34.73 -12.36
CA GLN A 177 12.99 -35.31 -11.22
C GLN A 177 11.54 -34.81 -11.12
N ARG A 178 11.10 -33.88 -11.97
CA ARG A 178 9.70 -33.42 -12.06
C ARG A 178 8.85 -34.43 -12.81
N ASN A 179 8.53 -35.53 -12.12
CA ASN A 179 7.64 -36.57 -12.61
C ASN A 179 6.36 -36.60 -11.77
N TRP A 180 5.34 -37.31 -12.27
CA TRP A 180 4.03 -37.41 -11.63
C TRP A 180 4.10 -37.83 -10.16
N THR A 181 4.92 -38.85 -9.84
CA THR A 181 5.09 -39.33 -8.47
C THR A 181 5.58 -38.22 -7.55
N ASN A 182 6.59 -37.47 -7.99
CA ASN A 182 7.16 -36.40 -7.17
C ASN A 182 6.18 -35.25 -6.97
N GLU A 183 5.52 -34.77 -8.03
CA GLU A 183 4.60 -33.63 -7.96
C GLU A 183 3.29 -33.94 -7.21
N VAL A 184 2.85 -35.21 -7.19
CA VAL A 184 1.54 -35.59 -6.64
C VAL A 184 1.63 -36.29 -5.28
N ALA A 185 2.69 -37.09 -5.03
CA ALA A 185 2.75 -37.98 -3.87
C ALA A 185 3.99 -37.78 -2.97
N VAL A 186 5.05 -37.11 -3.44
CA VAL A 186 6.25 -36.84 -2.61
C VAL A 186 6.23 -35.41 -2.08
N PHE A 187 6.15 -34.41 -2.96
CA PHE A 187 6.15 -32.99 -2.60
C PHE A 187 4.72 -32.50 -2.39
N THR A 188 4.09 -32.96 -1.31
CA THR A 188 2.65 -32.76 -1.05
C THR A 188 2.35 -31.51 -0.23
N HIS A 189 3.30 -31.04 0.60
CA HIS A 189 3.09 -29.98 1.58
C HIS A 189 4.34 -29.12 1.80
N GLY A 190 4.13 -27.90 2.29
CA GLY A 190 5.17 -27.04 2.88
C GLY A 190 5.50 -27.44 4.32
N TYR A 191 6.53 -26.83 4.90
CA TYR A 191 6.98 -27.17 6.26
C TYR A 191 7.58 -25.99 7.01
N GLY A 192 6.82 -25.43 7.96
CA GLY A 192 7.30 -24.46 8.94
C GLY A 192 6.76 -23.05 8.76
N PHE A 193 7.00 -22.25 9.79
CA PHE A 193 6.62 -20.84 9.88
C PHE A 193 7.86 -20.06 10.31
N VAL A 194 8.17 -18.99 9.58
CA VAL A 194 9.37 -18.18 9.80
C VAL A 194 8.93 -16.77 10.18
N SER A 195 9.57 -16.22 11.21
CA SER A 195 9.20 -14.90 11.74
C SER A 195 10.44 -14.12 12.17
N ALA A 196 10.51 -12.87 11.73
CA ALA A 196 11.52 -11.92 12.16
C ALA A 196 10.88 -10.69 12.79
N TYR A 197 11.59 -10.07 13.73
CA TYR A 197 11.18 -8.78 14.29
C TYR A 197 11.11 -7.73 13.19
N ASP A 198 10.05 -6.94 13.16
CA ASP A 198 9.81 -5.98 12.08
C ASP A 198 10.67 -4.70 12.20
N ASN A 199 11.08 -4.34 13.41
CA ASN A 199 11.74 -3.08 13.77
C ASN A 199 13.26 -3.18 14.01
N THR A 200 13.88 -4.32 13.71
CA THR A 200 15.32 -4.53 13.92
C THR A 200 15.93 -5.43 12.84
N ALA A 201 17.23 -5.31 12.64
CA ALA A 201 18.02 -6.18 11.77
C ALA A 201 19.35 -6.51 12.45
N GLU A 202 19.96 -7.62 12.05
CA GLU A 202 21.30 -7.97 12.49
C GLU A 202 22.36 -7.00 11.91
N SER A 203 23.56 -7.02 12.50
CA SER A 203 24.66 -6.13 12.10
C SER A 203 25.11 -6.29 10.65
N ASP A 204 24.80 -7.43 10.02
CA ASP A 204 25.10 -7.70 8.62
C ASP A 204 23.95 -7.32 7.67
N GLY A 205 22.83 -6.81 8.20
CA GLY A 205 21.64 -6.37 7.46
C GLY A 205 20.60 -7.46 7.25
N THR A 206 20.80 -8.67 7.79
CA THR A 206 19.82 -9.75 7.71
C THR A 206 18.68 -9.57 8.73
N PRO A 207 17.49 -10.15 8.49
CA PRO A 207 16.41 -10.18 9.47
C PRO A 207 16.82 -10.85 10.79
N ASP A 208 16.40 -10.29 11.91
CA ASP A 208 16.55 -10.90 13.25
C ASP A 208 15.37 -11.86 13.48
N PHE A 209 15.60 -13.16 13.25
CA PHE A 209 14.58 -14.20 13.34
C PHE A 209 14.36 -14.68 14.78
N PHE A 210 13.10 -14.73 15.21
CA PHE A 210 12.71 -15.36 16.48
C PHE A 210 11.99 -16.70 16.27
N ALA A 211 11.64 -17.05 15.04
CA ALA A 211 11.22 -18.40 14.64
C ALA A 211 11.81 -18.71 13.26
N SER A 212 12.57 -19.80 13.14
CA SER A 212 13.36 -20.11 11.94
C SER A 212 13.71 -21.61 11.82
N ASP A 213 14.44 -21.96 10.76
CA ASP A 213 15.02 -23.26 10.44
C ASP A 213 14.03 -24.39 10.12
N ILE A 214 14.58 -25.58 9.89
CA ILE A 214 13.84 -26.81 9.62
C ILE A 214 14.49 -27.99 10.37
N PRO A 215 13.78 -28.67 11.28
CA PRO A 215 12.47 -28.29 11.84
C PRO A 215 12.48 -26.91 12.50
N PRO A 216 11.32 -26.20 12.54
CA PRO A 216 11.23 -24.89 13.18
C PRO A 216 11.70 -24.89 14.63
N VAL A 217 12.49 -23.88 14.98
CA VAL A 217 12.95 -23.56 16.34
C VAL A 217 12.71 -22.09 16.63
N GLY A 218 12.63 -21.71 17.91
CA GLY A 218 12.49 -20.32 18.31
C GLY A 218 11.51 -20.11 19.46
N GLU A 219 10.94 -18.91 19.52
CA GLU A 219 9.99 -18.46 20.56
C GLU A 219 8.53 -18.88 20.27
N LEU A 220 8.23 -19.30 19.03
CA LEU A 220 6.89 -19.78 18.66
C LEU A 220 6.75 -21.27 18.93
N ASP A 221 5.73 -21.65 19.68
CA ASP A 221 5.37 -23.05 19.89
C ASP A 221 4.65 -23.59 18.64
N LEU A 222 5.35 -24.45 17.89
CA LEU A 222 4.87 -25.01 16.63
C LEU A 222 5.02 -26.54 16.62
N GLU A 223 3.99 -27.22 17.09
CA GLU A 223 3.93 -28.68 17.15
C GLU A 223 3.62 -29.33 15.79
N GLN A 224 2.80 -28.67 14.97
CA GLN A 224 2.42 -29.11 13.63
C GLN A 224 2.85 -28.09 12.57
N PRO A 225 4.08 -28.22 12.02
CA PRO A 225 4.62 -27.30 11.02
C PRO A 225 4.16 -27.57 9.58
N ARG A 226 3.43 -28.67 9.32
CA ARG A 226 3.10 -29.09 7.95
C ARG A 226 1.97 -28.27 7.34
N ILE A 227 2.19 -27.79 6.11
CA ILE A 227 1.26 -26.93 5.36
C ILE A 227 0.75 -27.70 4.13
N TYR A 228 -0.31 -28.47 4.31
CA TYR A 228 -1.00 -29.16 3.21
C TYR A 228 -1.91 -28.22 2.43
N PHE A 229 -2.44 -27.19 3.10
CA PHE A 229 -3.35 -26.18 2.59
C PHE A 229 -2.68 -24.80 2.75
N GLY A 230 -2.33 -24.20 1.61
CA GLY A 230 -1.62 -22.92 1.52
C GLY A 230 -1.62 -22.39 0.08
N GLU A 231 -1.06 -21.21 -0.12
CA GLU A 231 -1.12 -20.43 -1.37
C GLU A 231 -0.34 -21.08 -2.53
N PHE A 232 0.72 -21.86 -2.25
CA PHE A 232 1.54 -22.53 -3.29
C PHE A 232 1.29 -24.04 -3.44
N SER A 233 0.14 -24.49 -2.96
CA SER A 233 -0.26 -25.89 -3.03
C SER A 233 -0.30 -26.43 -4.49
N PRO A 234 0.25 -27.64 -4.76
CA PRO A 234 0.07 -28.31 -6.04
C PRO A 234 -1.40 -28.45 -6.45
N PRO A 235 -1.72 -28.49 -7.77
CA PRO A 235 -3.09 -28.57 -8.28
C PRO A 235 -3.92 -29.68 -7.63
N TYR A 236 -3.27 -30.82 -7.39
CA TYR A 236 -3.77 -31.86 -6.50
C TYR A 236 -2.60 -32.66 -5.91
N SER A 237 -2.83 -33.31 -4.78
CA SER A 237 -1.91 -34.29 -4.19
C SER A 237 -2.67 -35.52 -3.73
N ILE A 238 -2.00 -36.68 -3.74
CA ILE A 238 -2.54 -37.94 -3.22
C ILE A 238 -1.72 -38.31 -2.00
N VAL A 239 -2.40 -38.43 -0.87
CA VAL A 239 -1.80 -38.63 0.45
C VAL A 239 -2.43 -39.84 1.13
N GLY A 240 -1.88 -40.23 2.29
CA GLY A 240 -2.43 -41.31 3.09
C GLY A 240 -2.00 -42.70 2.62
N ALA A 241 -1.73 -43.57 3.59
CA ALA A 241 -1.33 -44.95 3.35
C ALA A 241 -1.76 -45.85 4.52
N PRO A 242 -1.95 -47.17 4.28
CA PRO A 242 -2.25 -48.12 5.34
C PRO A 242 -1.12 -48.17 6.38
N GLU A 243 -1.49 -48.43 7.63
CA GLU A 243 -0.53 -48.59 8.73
C GLU A 243 0.57 -49.62 8.39
N GLY A 244 1.83 -49.28 8.67
CA GLY A 244 3.00 -50.10 8.34
C GLY A 244 3.52 -49.93 6.91
N THR A 245 2.87 -49.13 6.06
CA THR A 245 3.41 -48.74 4.76
C THR A 245 4.54 -47.72 4.94
N PRO A 246 5.70 -47.88 4.27
CA PRO A 246 6.76 -46.88 4.33
C PRO A 246 6.28 -45.50 3.83
N PRO A 247 6.59 -44.41 4.55
CA PRO A 247 6.15 -43.07 4.18
C PRO A 247 6.83 -42.60 2.89
N VAL A 248 6.02 -42.03 1.98
CA VAL A 248 6.47 -41.54 0.67
C VAL A 248 6.52 -40.03 0.58
N GLU A 249 5.73 -39.33 1.40
CA GLU A 249 5.66 -37.87 1.40
C GLU A 249 6.94 -37.34 2.03
N LEU A 250 7.62 -36.41 1.35
CA LEU A 250 8.77 -35.72 1.93
C LEU A 250 8.27 -34.81 3.05
N ASP A 251 8.88 -34.93 4.22
CA ASP A 251 8.58 -34.08 5.38
C ASP A 251 9.55 -32.90 5.45
N TYR A 252 10.85 -33.19 5.63
CA TYR A 252 11.92 -32.20 5.61
C TYR A 252 13.29 -32.85 5.34
N PRO A 253 14.28 -32.09 4.82
CA PRO A 253 15.66 -32.56 4.69
C PRO A 253 16.30 -32.79 6.08
N ASP A 254 17.00 -33.91 6.25
CA ASP A 254 17.66 -34.27 7.50
C ASP A 254 18.95 -35.05 7.19
N ASP A 255 20.10 -34.41 7.40
CA ASP A 255 21.41 -35.01 7.15
C ASP A 255 21.76 -36.13 8.16
N ALA A 256 21.07 -36.20 9.31
CA ALA A 256 21.21 -37.29 10.27
C ALA A 256 20.44 -38.55 9.83
N SER A 257 19.45 -38.40 8.94
CA SER A 257 18.70 -39.51 8.36
C SER A 257 19.54 -40.27 7.33
N PRO A 258 19.50 -41.62 7.28
CA PRO A 258 20.22 -42.41 6.28
C PRO A 258 19.88 -42.06 4.82
N SER A 259 18.69 -41.52 4.58
CA SER A 259 18.23 -41.05 3.27
C SER A 259 18.52 -39.58 2.98
N GLY A 260 19.07 -38.82 3.94
CA GLY A 260 19.25 -37.37 3.83
C GLY A 260 17.93 -36.56 3.95
N GLN A 261 16.84 -37.23 4.32
CA GLN A 261 15.51 -36.66 4.50
C GLN A 261 14.66 -37.49 5.45
N THR A 262 13.70 -36.83 6.07
CA THR A 262 12.60 -37.45 6.81
C THR A 262 11.35 -37.45 5.93
N ASN A 263 10.59 -38.54 6.01
CA ASN A 263 9.34 -38.71 5.29
C ASN A 263 8.19 -38.90 6.28
N THR A 264 6.99 -38.54 5.83
CA THR A 264 5.75 -38.66 6.61
C THR A 264 4.65 -39.35 5.80
N THR A 265 3.55 -39.64 6.49
CA THR A 265 2.29 -40.04 5.89
C THR A 265 1.21 -39.18 6.53
N TYR A 266 0.39 -38.56 5.71
CA TYR A 266 -0.70 -37.73 6.19
C TYR A 266 -1.63 -38.51 7.13
N GLN A 267 -1.95 -37.88 8.27
CA GLN A 267 -2.80 -38.45 9.33
C GLN A 267 -3.99 -37.54 9.69
N GLY A 268 -4.17 -36.43 8.95
CA GLY A 268 -5.30 -35.52 9.17
C GLY A 268 -6.58 -36.01 8.48
N SER A 269 -7.65 -35.23 8.61
CA SER A 269 -8.96 -35.52 8.00
C SER A 269 -9.18 -34.79 6.66
N GLY A 270 -8.18 -34.09 6.15
CA GLY A 270 -8.27 -33.34 4.90
C GLY A 270 -8.30 -34.23 3.66
N GLY A 271 -8.91 -33.72 2.59
CA GLY A 271 -9.03 -34.43 1.31
C GLY A 271 -10.29 -35.28 1.19
N VAL A 272 -10.40 -36.01 0.08
CA VAL A 272 -11.52 -36.92 -0.20
C VAL A 272 -11.00 -38.31 -0.46
N ASP A 273 -11.62 -39.30 0.19
CA ASP A 273 -11.27 -40.71 0.01
C ASP A 273 -11.40 -41.13 -1.45
N MET A 274 -10.32 -41.68 -1.99
CA MET A 274 -10.24 -42.06 -3.40
C MET A 274 -9.75 -43.49 -3.63
N GLY A 275 -9.48 -44.24 -2.56
CA GLY A 275 -8.81 -45.53 -2.65
C GLY A 275 -9.56 -46.62 -3.43
N THR A 276 -10.88 -46.50 -3.57
CA THR A 276 -11.72 -47.44 -4.35
C THR A 276 -11.52 -47.28 -5.85
N LEU A 277 -11.72 -48.36 -6.63
CA LEU A 277 -11.65 -48.30 -8.10
C LEU A 277 -12.58 -47.23 -8.71
N PHE A 278 -13.75 -47.02 -8.12
CA PHE A 278 -14.69 -45.97 -8.54
C PHE A 278 -14.13 -44.57 -8.25
N GLY A 279 -13.58 -44.35 -7.04
CA GLY A 279 -12.92 -43.10 -6.68
C GLY A 279 -11.75 -42.79 -7.61
N ARG A 280 -10.87 -43.76 -7.84
CA ARG A 280 -9.75 -43.65 -8.79
C ARG A 280 -10.21 -43.26 -10.19
N LEU A 281 -11.24 -43.93 -10.73
CA LEU A 281 -11.77 -43.62 -12.06
C LEU A 281 -12.39 -42.22 -12.13
N LEU A 282 -13.12 -41.81 -11.10
CA LEU A 282 -13.74 -40.48 -11.01
C LEU A 282 -12.67 -39.39 -11.03
N PHE A 283 -11.65 -39.50 -10.19
CA PHE A 283 -10.58 -38.50 -10.10
C PHE A 283 -9.62 -38.55 -11.27
N ALA A 284 -9.31 -39.72 -11.82
CA ALA A 284 -8.59 -39.86 -13.09
C ALA A 284 -9.31 -39.11 -14.23
N THR A 285 -10.64 -39.15 -14.24
CA THR A 285 -11.45 -38.40 -15.22
C THR A 285 -11.43 -36.90 -14.94
N LYS A 286 -11.61 -36.49 -13.68
CA LYS A 286 -11.64 -35.07 -13.27
C LYS A 286 -10.33 -34.35 -13.58
N PHE A 287 -9.20 -34.96 -13.22
CA PHE A 287 -7.87 -34.39 -13.41
C PHE A 287 -7.24 -34.78 -14.75
N GLN A 288 -7.94 -35.59 -15.56
CA GLN A 288 -7.46 -36.11 -16.84
C GLN A 288 -6.11 -36.82 -16.72
N ASP A 289 -5.89 -37.53 -15.61
CA ASP A 289 -4.62 -38.16 -15.27
C ASP A 289 -4.79 -39.68 -15.08
N THR A 290 -4.25 -40.45 -16.02
CA THR A 290 -4.35 -41.91 -16.01
C THR A 290 -3.51 -42.57 -14.91
N ASN A 291 -2.49 -41.89 -14.38
CA ASN A 291 -1.63 -42.45 -13.35
C ASN A 291 -2.40 -42.67 -12.03
N ILE A 292 -3.44 -41.88 -11.78
CA ILE A 292 -4.36 -42.06 -10.64
C ILE A 292 -5.00 -43.47 -10.63
N LEU A 293 -5.27 -44.04 -11.82
CA LEU A 293 -5.85 -45.37 -11.94
C LEU A 293 -4.79 -46.49 -11.88
N LEU A 294 -3.59 -46.23 -12.42
CA LEU A 294 -2.59 -47.25 -12.71
C LEU A 294 -1.46 -47.33 -11.67
N SER A 295 -1.27 -46.29 -10.85
CA SER A 295 -0.18 -46.21 -9.89
C SER A 295 -0.45 -47.03 -8.64
N ASP A 296 0.55 -47.79 -8.20
CA ASP A 296 0.53 -48.55 -6.94
C ASP A 296 0.65 -47.63 -5.71
N LEU A 297 1.00 -46.35 -5.90
CA LEU A 297 1.00 -45.36 -4.81
C LEU A 297 -0.42 -45.06 -4.32
N VAL A 298 -1.41 -45.22 -5.21
CA VAL A 298 -2.81 -45.11 -4.82
C VAL A 298 -3.23 -46.43 -4.18
N ASN A 299 -3.61 -46.36 -2.91
CA ASN A 299 -3.94 -47.50 -2.04
C ASN A 299 -5.39 -47.37 -1.50
N SER A 300 -5.80 -48.19 -0.53
CA SER A 300 -7.18 -48.16 0.00
C SER A 300 -7.46 -46.94 0.88
N GLU A 301 -6.45 -46.41 1.55
CA GLU A 301 -6.50 -45.26 2.46
C GLU A 301 -6.11 -43.95 1.76
N SER A 302 -5.90 -43.97 0.44
CA SER A 302 -5.51 -42.78 -0.29
C SER A 302 -6.62 -41.73 -0.30
N GLN A 303 -6.23 -40.52 0.05
CA GLN A 303 -7.04 -39.31 -0.01
C GLN A 303 -6.47 -38.39 -1.08
N ILE A 304 -7.35 -37.80 -1.89
CA ILE A 304 -6.97 -36.78 -2.86
C ILE A 304 -7.36 -35.40 -2.36
N MET A 305 -6.40 -34.48 -2.39
CA MET A 305 -6.58 -33.10 -1.98
C MET A 305 -6.46 -32.19 -3.20
N TRP A 306 -7.40 -31.26 -3.33
CA TRP A 306 -7.41 -30.20 -4.34
C TRP A 306 -8.19 -29.00 -3.76
N ASP A 307 -8.14 -27.83 -4.41
CA ASP A 307 -8.65 -26.57 -3.83
C ASP A 307 -8.03 -26.32 -2.46
N ARG A 308 -6.71 -26.11 -2.45
CA ARG A 308 -5.91 -26.04 -1.22
C ARG A 308 -5.50 -24.62 -0.82
N ASP A 309 -5.59 -23.70 -1.76
CA ASP A 309 -5.50 -22.26 -1.54
C ASP A 309 -6.60 -21.78 -0.56
N PRO A 310 -6.25 -21.10 0.55
CA PRO A 310 -7.20 -20.64 1.57
C PRO A 310 -8.36 -19.81 1.00
N LEU A 311 -8.08 -18.87 0.09
CA LEU A 311 -9.11 -18.02 -0.53
C LEU A 311 -10.10 -18.85 -1.34
N THR A 312 -9.59 -19.75 -2.19
CA THR A 312 -10.40 -20.65 -3.02
C THR A 312 -11.32 -21.51 -2.17
N ARG A 313 -10.82 -22.02 -1.03
CA ARG A 313 -11.62 -22.84 -0.10
C ARG A 313 -12.74 -22.05 0.53
N VAL A 314 -12.41 -20.90 1.13
CA VAL A 314 -13.42 -20.03 1.76
C VAL A 314 -14.46 -19.61 0.73
N GLY A 315 -14.05 -19.24 -0.49
CA GLY A 315 -14.96 -18.85 -1.57
C GLY A 315 -15.89 -19.98 -2.04
N LYS A 316 -15.47 -21.24 -1.91
CA LYS A 316 -16.33 -22.41 -2.19
C LYS A 316 -17.31 -22.71 -1.05
N VAL A 317 -16.91 -22.48 0.20
CA VAL A 317 -17.78 -22.65 1.38
C VAL A 317 -18.84 -21.54 1.44
N ALA A 318 -18.44 -20.29 1.17
CA ALA A 318 -19.30 -19.12 1.24
C ALA A 318 -19.18 -18.24 -0.03
N PRO A 319 -19.74 -18.67 -1.18
CA PRO A 319 -19.63 -17.96 -2.46
C PRO A 319 -20.37 -16.61 -2.50
N TRP A 320 -21.12 -16.29 -1.46
CA TRP A 320 -21.84 -15.02 -1.29
C TRP A 320 -20.98 -13.94 -0.60
N LEU A 321 -19.82 -14.31 -0.06
CA LEU A 321 -18.82 -13.37 0.45
C LEU A 321 -17.88 -12.96 -0.66
N THR A 322 -17.48 -11.69 -0.64
CA THR A 322 -16.27 -11.26 -1.36
C THR A 322 -15.12 -11.30 -0.37
N LEU A 323 -14.01 -11.93 -0.75
CA LEU A 323 -12.89 -12.12 0.16
C LEU A 323 -11.84 -11.03 -0.03
N ASP A 324 -11.15 -10.67 1.04
CA ASP A 324 -9.90 -9.93 0.97
C ASP A 324 -8.86 -10.73 0.19
N GLN A 325 -8.03 -10.05 -0.59
CA GLN A 325 -7.07 -10.70 -1.49
C GLN A 325 -5.75 -11.07 -0.81
N ASP A 326 -5.57 -10.75 0.48
CA ASP A 326 -4.34 -10.95 1.25
C ASP A 326 -4.61 -11.84 2.50
N PRO A 327 -4.74 -13.18 2.32
CA PRO A 327 -4.84 -14.11 3.44
C PRO A 327 -3.51 -14.14 4.20
N TYR A 328 -3.54 -14.25 5.53
CA TYR A 328 -2.31 -14.23 6.33
C TYR A 328 -2.19 -15.43 7.26
N PRO A 329 -0.99 -16.03 7.38
CA PRO A 329 -0.77 -17.18 8.23
C PRO A 329 -0.41 -16.73 9.66
N VAL A 330 -0.91 -17.48 10.64
CA VAL A 330 -0.66 -17.26 12.08
C VAL A 330 -0.36 -18.60 12.76
N VAL A 331 0.38 -18.56 13.87
CA VAL A 331 0.61 -19.76 14.70
C VAL A 331 -0.27 -19.68 15.93
N VAL A 332 -1.22 -20.62 16.05
CA VAL A 332 -2.16 -20.70 17.16
C VAL A 332 -2.36 -22.16 17.57
N ASP A 333 -2.29 -22.43 18.87
CA ASP A 333 -2.37 -23.78 19.45
C ASP A 333 -1.38 -24.78 18.82
N GLY A 334 -0.13 -24.38 18.59
CA GLY A 334 0.88 -25.25 17.98
C GLY A 334 0.63 -25.55 16.49
N ARG A 335 -0.29 -24.86 15.83
CA ARG A 335 -0.69 -25.09 14.43
C ARG A 335 -0.64 -23.81 13.61
N ILE A 336 -0.34 -23.96 12.32
CA ILE A 336 -0.46 -22.86 11.34
C ILE A 336 -1.91 -22.77 10.87
N LYS A 337 -2.50 -21.57 10.97
CA LYS A 337 -3.85 -21.28 10.50
C LYS A 337 -3.80 -20.04 9.61
N TRP A 338 -4.62 -20.02 8.56
CA TRP A 338 -4.80 -18.85 7.71
C TRP A 338 -6.03 -18.07 8.16
N ILE A 339 -5.91 -16.76 8.28
CA ILE A 339 -7.07 -15.88 8.50
C ILE A 339 -7.41 -15.20 7.17
N VAL A 340 -8.69 -15.25 6.80
CA VAL A 340 -9.24 -14.64 5.59
C VAL A 340 -10.39 -13.73 5.94
N ASP A 341 -10.34 -12.49 5.47
CA ASP A 341 -11.38 -11.50 5.66
C ASP A 341 -12.51 -11.62 4.64
N GLY A 342 -13.76 -11.56 5.11
CA GLY A 342 -14.97 -11.79 4.32
C GLY A 342 -15.95 -10.61 4.36
N TYR A 343 -16.20 -10.05 3.18
CA TYR A 343 -17.03 -8.87 2.99
C TYR A 343 -18.45 -9.20 2.54
N THR A 344 -19.42 -8.53 3.15
CA THR A 344 -20.74 -8.39 2.55
C THR A 344 -20.82 -7.07 1.78
N LEU A 345 -21.43 -7.14 0.60
CA LEU A 345 -21.50 -6.03 -0.35
C LEU A 345 -22.95 -5.77 -0.80
N SER A 346 -23.23 -4.53 -1.16
CA SER A 346 -24.43 -4.17 -1.91
C SER A 346 -24.14 -3.04 -2.90
N ASN A 347 -24.94 -2.96 -3.96
CA ASN A 347 -24.92 -1.86 -4.94
C ASN A 347 -26.25 -1.07 -4.95
N ASP A 348 -27.09 -1.35 -3.96
CA ASP A 348 -28.48 -0.92 -3.86
C ASP A 348 -28.73 -0.13 -2.56
N PHE A 349 -27.68 0.31 -1.85
CA PHE A 349 -27.82 1.16 -0.67
C PHE A 349 -28.32 2.55 -1.08
N PRO A 350 -29.47 3.03 -0.59
CA PRO A 350 -30.05 4.30 -1.04
C PRO A 350 -29.11 5.49 -0.79
N TYR A 351 -29.03 6.41 -1.75
CA TYR A 351 -28.23 7.65 -1.68
C TYR A 351 -26.72 7.47 -1.54
N SER A 352 -26.18 6.28 -1.27
CA SER A 352 -24.74 6.05 -1.18
C SER A 352 -24.07 6.03 -2.56
N THR A 353 -22.90 6.65 -2.64
CA THR A 353 -22.07 6.71 -3.85
C THR A 353 -21.41 5.37 -4.13
N ARG A 354 -21.30 5.06 -5.43
CA ARG A 354 -20.68 3.82 -5.91
C ARG A 354 -19.18 3.97 -6.08
N VAL A 355 -18.44 2.96 -5.66
CA VAL A 355 -17.00 2.81 -5.83
C VAL A 355 -16.72 1.51 -6.59
N SER A 356 -15.77 1.52 -7.52
CA SER A 356 -15.24 0.30 -8.14
C SER A 356 -14.28 -0.36 -7.16
N LEU A 357 -14.52 -1.64 -6.85
CA LEU A 357 -13.62 -2.38 -5.97
C LEU A 357 -12.25 -2.55 -6.62
N ALA A 358 -12.21 -2.92 -7.90
CA ALA A 358 -10.94 -3.13 -8.61
C ALA A 358 -10.07 -1.86 -8.67
N GLU A 359 -10.68 -0.70 -8.89
CA GLU A 359 -9.94 0.58 -8.90
C GLU A 359 -9.54 1.02 -7.48
N ALA A 360 -10.39 0.81 -6.48
CA ALA A 360 -10.14 1.28 -5.12
C ALA A 360 -9.08 0.48 -4.37
N THR A 361 -8.93 -0.81 -4.67
CA THR A 361 -7.95 -1.69 -3.98
C THR A 361 -6.62 -1.83 -4.70
N ALA A 362 -6.48 -1.29 -5.93
CA ALA A 362 -5.22 -1.32 -6.66
C ALA A 362 -4.16 -0.37 -6.06
N ASP A 363 -2.94 -0.87 -5.89
CA ASP A 363 -1.77 -0.10 -5.44
C ASP A 363 -0.46 -0.73 -5.97
N SER A 364 0.69 -0.25 -5.49
CA SER A 364 2.01 -0.73 -5.94
C SER A 364 2.31 -2.18 -5.57
N ILE A 365 1.73 -2.69 -4.49
CA ILE A 365 1.95 -4.07 -4.04
C ILE A 365 0.83 -4.99 -4.51
N SER A 366 -0.43 -4.55 -4.58
CA SER A 366 -1.57 -5.36 -4.98
C SER A 366 -2.07 -5.00 -6.38
N GLY A 367 -2.01 -5.97 -7.29
CA GLY A 367 -2.64 -5.85 -8.61
C GLY A 367 -4.17 -5.94 -8.49
N ALA A 368 -4.90 -5.38 -9.46
CA ALA A 368 -6.36 -5.46 -9.57
C ALA A 368 -6.81 -6.90 -9.91
N ASN A 369 -6.61 -7.84 -8.98
CA ASN A 369 -6.80 -9.27 -9.17
C ASN A 369 -7.99 -9.80 -8.39
N PHE A 370 -9.11 -9.08 -8.36
CA PHE A 370 -10.37 -9.77 -8.12
C PHE A 370 -10.62 -10.68 -9.31
N ALA A 371 -10.52 -11.99 -9.11
CA ALA A 371 -10.67 -12.99 -10.18
C ALA A 371 -11.86 -12.62 -11.10
N ALA A 372 -11.55 -12.35 -12.37
CA ALA A 372 -12.42 -11.75 -13.39
C ALA A 372 -13.65 -12.60 -13.80
N GLY A 373 -14.07 -13.55 -12.96
CA GLY A 373 -15.29 -14.35 -13.12
C GLY A 373 -16.21 -14.38 -11.89
N LEU A 374 -15.82 -13.80 -10.75
CA LEU A 374 -16.58 -13.86 -9.49
C LEU A 374 -17.28 -12.55 -9.11
N ILE A 375 -16.83 -11.41 -9.62
CA ILE A 375 -17.50 -10.13 -9.35
C ILE A 375 -18.55 -9.84 -10.44
N ALA A 376 -19.79 -10.27 -10.20
CA ALA A 376 -20.93 -9.84 -11.02
C ALA A 376 -21.22 -8.32 -10.90
N ARG A 377 -20.60 -7.62 -9.93
CA ARG A 377 -20.84 -6.21 -9.59
C ARG A 377 -19.56 -5.52 -9.09
N ASP A 378 -18.68 -5.06 -10.00
CA ASP A 378 -17.46 -4.31 -9.64
C ASP A 378 -17.77 -3.03 -8.84
N ARG A 379 -18.94 -2.45 -9.10
CA ARG A 379 -19.42 -1.28 -8.38
C ARG A 379 -20.25 -1.68 -7.17
N VAL A 380 -19.83 -1.21 -6.01
CA VAL A 380 -20.53 -1.34 -4.74
C VAL A 380 -20.82 0.03 -4.16
N ASN A 381 -21.84 0.15 -3.31
CA ASN A 381 -22.12 1.34 -2.52
C ASN A 381 -22.42 1.03 -1.05
N TYR A 382 -22.04 -0.16 -0.60
CA TYR A 382 -22.09 -0.65 0.77
C TYR A 382 -21.07 -1.76 0.93
N MET A 383 -20.33 -1.74 2.03
CA MET A 383 -19.34 -2.76 2.36
C MET A 383 -19.19 -2.91 3.87
N ARG A 384 -19.11 -4.15 4.36
CA ARG A 384 -18.79 -4.48 5.76
C ARG A 384 -17.82 -5.64 5.82
N ASN A 385 -16.85 -5.57 6.73
CA ASN A 385 -16.11 -6.75 7.18
C ASN A 385 -17.01 -7.57 8.11
N SER A 386 -17.79 -8.46 7.52
CA SER A 386 -18.86 -9.18 8.21
C SER A 386 -18.40 -10.51 8.76
N VAL A 387 -17.43 -11.16 8.12
CA VAL A 387 -17.01 -12.52 8.45
C VAL A 387 -15.49 -12.60 8.51
N LYS A 388 -14.98 -13.28 9.52
CA LYS A 388 -13.58 -13.72 9.60
C LYS A 388 -13.57 -15.23 9.38
N ALA A 389 -12.84 -15.71 8.39
CA ALA A 389 -12.67 -17.12 8.12
C ALA A 389 -11.30 -17.59 8.64
N VAL A 390 -11.26 -18.80 9.19
CA VAL A 390 -10.04 -19.46 9.64
C VAL A 390 -9.90 -20.76 8.87
N VAL A 391 -8.73 -21.00 8.28
CA VAL A 391 -8.41 -22.23 7.55
C VAL A 391 -7.21 -22.92 8.21
N ASP A 392 -7.39 -24.13 8.72
CA ASP A 392 -6.29 -24.92 9.27
C ASP A 392 -5.34 -25.36 8.12
N ALA A 393 -4.05 -25.07 8.23
CA ALA A 393 -3.08 -25.35 7.16
C ALA A 393 -2.77 -26.86 6.99
N PHE A 394 -3.04 -27.68 8.00
CA PHE A 394 -2.82 -29.12 7.98
C PHE A 394 -4.07 -29.90 7.50
N GLU A 395 -5.26 -29.49 7.93
CA GLU A 395 -6.53 -30.20 7.64
C GLU A 395 -7.37 -29.54 6.56
N GLY A 396 -7.21 -28.24 6.34
CA GLY A 396 -8.01 -27.46 5.40
C GLY A 396 -9.44 -27.20 5.87
N THR A 397 -9.74 -27.47 7.14
CA THR A 397 -11.03 -27.15 7.77
C THR A 397 -11.26 -25.65 7.74
N VAL A 398 -12.45 -25.22 7.31
CA VAL A 398 -12.83 -23.80 7.21
C VAL A 398 -13.88 -23.51 8.28
N SER A 399 -13.55 -22.59 9.19
CA SER A 399 -14.49 -22.04 10.18
C SER A 399 -14.81 -20.60 9.83
N LEU A 400 -16.09 -20.22 9.82
CA LEU A 400 -16.54 -18.86 9.50
C LEU A 400 -17.17 -18.23 10.74
N TYR A 401 -16.67 -17.07 11.16
CA TYR A 401 -17.14 -16.36 12.35
C TYR A 401 -17.78 -15.02 11.98
N ALA A 402 -18.95 -14.74 12.57
CA ALA A 402 -19.70 -13.50 12.36
C ALA A 402 -19.04 -12.32 13.08
N TRP A 403 -18.17 -11.57 12.40
CA TRP A 403 -17.41 -10.46 12.99
C TRP A 403 -18.25 -9.20 13.23
N ASP A 404 -18.98 -8.72 12.21
CA ASP A 404 -19.97 -7.65 12.35
C ASP A 404 -21.38 -8.25 12.50
N GLU A 405 -21.74 -8.61 13.73
CA GLU A 405 -23.05 -9.17 14.03
C GLU A 405 -24.20 -8.15 13.85
N ALA A 406 -23.90 -6.85 13.69
CA ALA A 406 -24.91 -5.83 13.45
C ALA A 406 -25.34 -5.78 11.97
N ASP A 407 -24.50 -6.24 11.05
CA ASP A 407 -24.70 -6.16 9.60
C ASP A 407 -26.01 -6.85 9.13
N PRO A 408 -26.95 -6.10 8.52
CA PRO A 408 -28.19 -6.67 8.00
C PRO A 408 -27.99 -7.68 6.85
N VAL A 409 -26.93 -7.54 6.06
CA VAL A 409 -26.65 -8.45 4.94
C VAL A 409 -26.20 -9.80 5.48
N LEU A 410 -25.24 -9.81 6.41
CA LEU A 410 -24.84 -11.02 7.12
C LEU A 410 -26.01 -11.70 7.84
N LYS A 411 -26.82 -10.93 8.57
CA LYS A 411 -28.03 -11.47 9.25
C LYS A 411 -28.97 -12.18 8.28
N THR A 412 -29.05 -11.72 7.04
CA THR A 412 -29.89 -12.34 6.00
C THR A 412 -29.27 -13.65 5.51
N TRP A 413 -27.96 -13.67 5.26
CA TRP A 413 -27.26 -14.89 4.85
C TRP A 413 -27.24 -15.96 5.94
N ARG A 414 -27.03 -15.59 7.22
CA ARG A 414 -27.12 -16.52 8.36
C ARG A 414 -28.51 -17.16 8.52
N LYS A 415 -29.58 -16.47 8.08
CA LYS A 415 -30.93 -17.05 8.04
C LYS A 415 -31.13 -18.01 6.87
N ALA A 416 -30.52 -17.71 5.72
CA ALA A 416 -30.62 -18.55 4.53
C ALA A 416 -29.78 -19.83 4.66
N PHE A 417 -28.63 -19.74 5.32
CA PHE A 417 -27.68 -20.83 5.56
C PHE A 417 -27.38 -20.93 7.07
N PRO A 418 -28.28 -21.52 7.86
CA PRO A 418 -28.04 -21.71 9.29
C PRO A 418 -26.79 -22.55 9.50
N ASP A 419 -26.10 -22.31 10.62
CA ASP A 419 -24.91 -23.05 11.09
C ASP A 419 -23.65 -22.95 10.21
N VAL A 420 -23.72 -22.30 9.03
CA VAL A 420 -22.53 -22.06 8.17
C VAL A 420 -21.61 -20.98 8.74
N VAL A 421 -22.17 -20.02 9.49
CA VAL A 421 -21.40 -18.96 10.15
C VAL A 421 -21.66 -19.00 11.64
N GLU A 422 -20.60 -19.28 12.38
CA GLU A 422 -20.53 -19.36 13.83
C GLU A 422 -20.60 -17.95 14.46
N PRO A 423 -21.15 -17.82 15.68
CA PRO A 423 -21.05 -16.59 16.47
C PRO A 423 -19.59 -16.16 16.69
N ARG A 424 -19.35 -14.85 16.83
CA ARG A 424 -18.00 -14.33 17.18
C ARG A 424 -17.49 -14.92 18.49
N ALA A 425 -18.38 -15.16 19.45
CA ALA A 425 -18.04 -15.67 20.78
C ALA A 425 -17.43 -17.09 20.77
N ASP A 426 -17.59 -17.82 19.66
CA ASP A 426 -17.02 -19.16 19.51
C ASP A 426 -15.63 -19.11 18.83
N MET A 427 -15.16 -17.93 18.41
CA MET A 427 -13.80 -17.74 17.90
C MET A 427 -12.81 -17.85 19.07
N PRO A 428 -11.76 -18.70 18.95
CA PRO A 428 -10.74 -18.80 20.01
C PRO A 428 -10.05 -17.46 20.28
N ASP A 429 -9.79 -17.17 21.56
CA ASP A 429 -9.15 -15.90 21.98
C ASP A 429 -7.78 -15.71 21.31
N ASP A 430 -6.97 -16.77 21.24
CA ASP A 430 -5.67 -16.76 20.56
C ASP A 430 -5.81 -16.40 19.06
N ILE A 431 -6.91 -16.76 18.39
CA ILE A 431 -7.17 -16.31 17.01
C ILE A 431 -7.56 -14.84 16.99
N ILE A 432 -8.40 -14.41 17.94
CA ILE A 432 -8.82 -13.01 18.06
C ILE A 432 -7.59 -12.11 18.21
N GLU A 433 -6.58 -12.50 18.99
CA GLU A 433 -5.34 -11.75 19.19
C GLU A 433 -4.60 -11.42 17.89
N HIS A 434 -4.72 -12.30 16.87
CA HIS A 434 -4.14 -12.11 15.54
C HIS A 434 -5.06 -11.41 14.52
N VAL A 435 -6.33 -11.16 14.84
CA VAL A 435 -7.26 -10.47 13.93
C VAL A 435 -6.80 -9.04 13.62
N ARG A 436 -6.51 -8.72 12.37
CA ARG A 436 -6.17 -7.35 11.91
C ARG A 436 -7.33 -6.67 11.16
N TYR A 437 -7.29 -5.35 11.01
CA TYR A 437 -8.26 -4.59 10.20
C TYR A 437 -7.89 -4.74 8.72
N PRO A 438 -8.80 -5.18 7.84
CA PRO A 438 -8.38 -5.69 6.55
C PRO A 438 -8.08 -4.59 5.53
N GLN A 439 -7.13 -4.89 4.65
CA GLN A 439 -6.57 -3.90 3.74
C GLN A 439 -7.56 -3.46 2.67
N ASP A 440 -8.30 -4.38 2.02
CA ASP A 440 -9.19 -4.00 0.92
C ASP A 440 -10.34 -3.10 1.38
N LEU A 441 -10.93 -3.39 2.55
CA LEU A 441 -11.92 -2.49 3.16
C LEU A 441 -11.33 -1.10 3.43
N PHE A 442 -10.14 -1.04 4.01
CA PHE A 442 -9.49 0.23 4.32
C PHE A 442 -9.13 1.00 3.04
N LYS A 443 -8.74 0.32 1.96
CA LYS A 443 -8.49 0.92 0.64
C LYS A 443 -9.76 1.50 0.01
N VAL A 444 -10.91 0.83 0.20
CA VAL A 444 -12.22 1.39 -0.20
C VAL A 444 -12.57 2.59 0.67
N GLN A 445 -12.40 2.50 1.99
CA GLN A 445 -12.69 3.58 2.92
C GLN A 445 -11.84 4.82 2.64
N ARG A 446 -10.51 4.70 2.48
CA ARG A 446 -9.64 5.82 2.11
C ARG A 446 -10.07 6.47 0.80
N THR A 447 -10.49 5.67 -0.19
CA THR A 447 -10.98 6.16 -1.49
C THR A 447 -12.24 7.01 -1.30
N VAL A 448 -13.18 6.57 -0.47
CA VAL A 448 -14.37 7.35 -0.12
C VAL A 448 -13.99 8.61 0.68
N THR A 449 -13.09 8.49 1.65
CA THR A 449 -12.64 9.61 2.49
C THR A 449 -12.06 10.76 1.68
N THR A 450 -11.45 10.51 0.50
CA THR A 450 -10.93 11.57 -0.39
C THR A 450 -11.90 12.71 -0.69
N ARG A 451 -13.21 12.44 -0.64
CA ARG A 451 -14.27 13.44 -0.83
C ARG A 451 -15.24 13.54 0.35
N TYR A 452 -15.50 12.43 1.05
CA TYR A 452 -16.51 12.37 2.10
C TYR A 452 -15.97 12.72 3.51
N HIS A 453 -14.71 13.17 3.61
CA HIS A 453 -14.27 13.94 4.78
C HIS A 453 -14.99 15.31 4.85
N VAL A 454 -15.41 15.87 3.72
CA VAL A 454 -16.21 17.11 3.65
C VAL A 454 -17.66 16.81 3.99
N THR A 455 -18.13 17.33 5.12
CA THR A 455 -19.51 17.12 5.60
C THR A 455 -20.46 18.27 5.27
N ASP A 456 -19.96 19.48 4.98
CA ASP A 456 -20.78 20.59 4.52
C ASP A 456 -21.16 20.43 3.03
N ALA A 457 -22.46 20.44 2.75
CA ALA A 457 -22.99 20.22 1.41
C ALA A 457 -22.61 21.30 0.39
N SER A 458 -22.37 22.54 0.84
CA SER A 458 -21.98 23.64 -0.06
C SER A 458 -20.52 23.49 -0.48
N THR A 459 -19.63 23.19 0.47
CA THR A 459 -18.21 22.88 0.20
C THR A 459 -18.08 21.65 -0.67
N PHE A 460 -18.83 20.58 -0.37
CA PHE A 460 -18.84 19.34 -1.15
C PHE A 460 -19.28 19.60 -2.60
N TYR A 461 -20.36 20.36 -2.80
CA TYR A 461 -20.85 20.71 -4.15
C TYR A 461 -19.81 21.49 -4.96
N ASN A 462 -19.09 22.41 -4.32
CA ASN A 462 -18.08 23.22 -4.99
C ASN A 462 -16.82 22.41 -5.36
N GLY A 463 -16.57 21.28 -4.70
CA GLY A 463 -15.43 20.39 -4.98
C GLY A 463 -14.08 21.04 -4.73
N THR A 464 -14.01 22.00 -3.81
CA THR A 464 -12.78 22.77 -3.51
C THR A 464 -11.83 22.06 -2.57
N ASP A 465 -12.33 21.12 -1.76
CA ASP A 465 -11.56 20.31 -0.81
C ASP A 465 -11.66 18.84 -1.20
N VAL A 466 -10.74 18.41 -2.07
CA VAL A 466 -10.66 17.04 -2.59
C VAL A 466 -9.23 16.55 -2.44
N TRP A 467 -9.09 15.40 -1.78
CA TRP A 467 -7.81 14.74 -1.60
C TRP A 467 -7.59 13.66 -2.65
N ILE A 468 -6.37 13.18 -2.71
CA ILE A 468 -5.95 11.97 -3.43
C ILE A 468 -5.11 11.11 -2.48
N VAL A 469 -5.09 9.81 -2.74
CA VAL A 469 -4.04 8.95 -2.18
C VAL A 469 -2.74 9.27 -2.95
N PRO A 470 -1.61 9.52 -2.27
CA PRO A 470 -0.34 9.75 -2.95
C PRO A 470 0.10 8.56 -3.82
N PHE A 471 0.85 8.84 -4.88
CA PHE A 471 1.57 7.80 -5.61
C PHE A 471 2.69 7.21 -4.75
N ASP A 472 2.99 5.94 -4.96
CA ASP A 472 4.10 5.27 -4.30
C ASP A 472 5.43 5.80 -4.87
N PRO A 473 6.28 6.45 -4.05
CA PRO A 473 7.54 7.00 -4.51
C PRO A 473 8.63 5.94 -4.76
N THR A 474 8.44 4.71 -4.29
CA THR A 474 9.45 3.63 -4.37
C THR A 474 9.46 2.92 -5.73
N VAL A 475 8.43 3.15 -6.56
CA VAL A 475 8.28 2.52 -7.87
C VAL A 475 8.46 3.53 -9.00
N THR A 476 9.13 3.12 -10.07
CA THR A 476 9.39 3.97 -11.24
C THR A 476 8.72 3.41 -12.50
N PRO A 477 7.84 4.17 -13.20
CA PRO A 477 7.37 5.51 -12.82
C PRO A 477 6.34 5.46 -11.68
N ALA A 478 6.33 6.49 -10.83
CA ALA A 478 5.36 6.64 -9.73
C ALA A 478 3.95 6.96 -10.26
N GLN A 479 3.26 5.92 -10.73
CA GLN A 479 1.92 6.00 -11.34
C GLN A 479 0.86 5.15 -10.64
N VAL A 480 1.27 4.37 -9.64
CA VAL A 480 0.40 3.54 -8.81
C VAL A 480 0.34 4.13 -7.40
N PHE A 481 -0.81 3.98 -6.75
CA PHE A 481 -1.00 4.53 -5.40
C PHE A 481 -0.15 3.81 -4.37
N GLN A 482 0.23 4.53 -3.31
CA GLN A 482 0.88 3.93 -2.16
C GLN A 482 -0.10 2.99 -1.43
N PRO A 483 0.32 1.77 -1.03
CA PRO A 483 -0.51 0.88 -0.23
C PRO A 483 -0.67 1.40 1.20
N PRO A 484 -1.69 0.95 1.92
CA PRO A 484 -1.74 1.17 3.36
C PRO A 484 -0.72 0.27 4.07
N TYR A 485 -0.21 0.73 5.21
CA TYR A 485 0.82 0.00 5.97
C TYR A 485 0.35 -0.35 7.37
N TYR A 486 0.55 -1.61 7.79
CA TYR A 486 0.43 -2.01 9.18
C TYR A 486 1.63 -1.51 9.98
N LEU A 487 1.37 -0.71 11.01
CA LEU A 487 2.38 -0.09 11.87
C LEU A 487 1.89 -0.07 13.31
N THR A 488 2.80 -0.25 14.26
CA THR A 488 2.53 0.04 15.67
C THR A 488 2.96 1.47 15.94
N LEU A 489 2.00 2.35 16.21
CA LEU A 489 2.27 3.75 16.53
C LEU A 489 1.34 4.26 17.62
N GLN A 490 1.79 5.31 18.29
CA GLN A 490 0.99 6.07 19.25
C GLN A 490 0.45 7.32 18.55
N MET A 491 -0.86 7.37 18.35
CA MET A 491 -1.53 8.55 17.79
C MET A 491 -1.44 9.72 18.79
N PRO A 492 -1.43 10.99 18.32
CA PRO A 492 -1.52 12.15 19.20
C PRO A 492 -2.71 12.03 20.17
N GLY A 493 -2.49 12.35 21.45
CA GLY A 493 -3.52 12.27 22.49
C GLY A 493 -3.75 10.87 23.09
N GLU A 494 -3.27 9.80 22.44
CA GLU A 494 -3.43 8.44 22.95
C GLU A 494 -2.41 8.09 24.05
N ALA A 495 -2.81 7.24 24.99
CA ALA A 495 -1.98 6.87 26.15
C ALA A 495 -0.93 5.79 25.84
N SER A 496 -1.15 4.98 24.80
CA SER A 496 -0.30 3.84 24.44
C SER A 496 -0.27 3.62 22.93
N PRO A 497 0.81 3.03 22.38
CA PRO A 497 0.84 2.65 20.98
C PRO A 497 -0.19 1.55 20.68
N ALA A 498 -0.72 1.56 19.46
CA ALA A 498 -1.65 0.56 18.96
C ALA A 498 -1.24 0.08 17.56
N PHE A 499 -1.39 -1.22 17.31
CA PHE A 499 -1.24 -1.77 15.97
C PHE A 499 -2.34 -1.22 15.06
N SER A 500 -1.96 -0.53 14.00
CA SER A 500 -2.86 0.25 13.16
C SER A 500 -2.55 0.05 11.70
N LEU A 501 -3.57 0.19 10.84
CA LEU A 501 -3.40 0.26 9.40
C LEU A 501 -3.48 1.74 8.98
N THR A 502 -2.45 2.23 8.29
CA THR A 502 -2.27 3.67 8.05
C THR A 502 -2.23 4.02 6.57
N THR A 503 -2.63 5.24 6.23
CA THR A 503 -2.49 5.83 4.89
C THR A 503 -2.33 7.36 4.99
N THR A 504 -1.91 7.96 3.89
CA THR A 504 -1.74 9.40 3.76
C THR A 504 -2.63 9.95 2.64
N PHE A 505 -2.89 11.25 2.70
CA PHE A 505 -3.62 11.98 1.67
C PHE A 505 -2.84 13.21 1.22
N ALA A 506 -2.98 13.59 -0.04
CA ALA A 506 -2.47 14.84 -0.59
C ALA A 506 -3.60 15.62 -1.27
N PRO A 507 -3.54 16.96 -1.37
CA PRO A 507 -4.47 17.71 -2.19
C PRO A 507 -4.30 17.34 -3.67
N GLN A 508 -5.37 17.28 -4.46
CA GLN A 508 -5.34 16.81 -5.86
C GLN A 508 -4.32 17.50 -6.79
N ARG A 509 -3.83 18.70 -6.45
CA ARG A 509 -2.92 19.51 -7.29
C ARG A 509 -1.63 19.93 -6.59
N ARG A 510 -1.32 19.34 -5.43
CA ARG A 510 -0.12 19.66 -4.66
C ARG A 510 0.52 18.38 -4.15
N GLN A 511 1.83 18.41 -3.99
CA GLN A 511 2.60 17.30 -3.42
C GLN A 511 2.80 17.43 -1.90
N THR A 512 2.06 18.33 -1.24
CA THR A 512 2.03 18.46 0.22
C THR A 512 1.08 17.43 0.83
N LEU A 513 1.26 17.13 2.11
CA LEU A 513 0.37 16.26 2.86
C LEU A 513 -0.91 17.00 3.27
N ALA A 514 -2.09 16.44 2.97
CA ALA A 514 -3.39 16.95 3.39
C ALA A 514 -3.85 16.34 4.72
N ALA A 515 -3.62 15.03 4.89
CA ALA A 515 -4.02 14.30 6.08
C ALA A 515 -3.23 13.01 6.26
N PHE A 516 -3.18 12.55 7.50
CA PHE A 516 -2.76 11.19 7.87
C PHE A 516 -3.98 10.47 8.46
N MET A 517 -4.23 9.24 8.05
CA MET A 517 -5.36 8.44 8.54
C MET A 517 -4.85 7.10 9.05
N ALA A 518 -5.30 6.71 10.24
CA ALA A 518 -5.04 5.41 10.84
C ALA A 518 -6.37 4.77 11.25
N VAL A 519 -6.46 3.45 11.10
CA VAL A 519 -7.53 2.65 11.72
C VAL A 519 -6.90 1.70 12.72
N ASN A 520 -7.43 1.67 13.94
CA ASN A 520 -6.95 0.74 14.96
C ASN A 520 -7.24 -0.70 14.50
N SER A 521 -6.17 -1.47 14.38
CA SER A 521 -6.15 -2.84 13.91
C SER A 521 -5.94 -3.85 15.04
N ALA A 522 -5.66 -3.37 16.26
CA ALA A 522 -5.55 -4.21 17.44
C ALA A 522 -6.96 -4.64 17.91
N PRO A 523 -7.16 -5.93 18.22
CA PRO A 523 -8.40 -6.41 18.81
C PRO A 523 -8.69 -5.70 20.14
N GLY A 524 -9.94 -5.32 20.36
CA GLY A 524 -10.36 -4.62 21.57
C GLY A 524 -11.56 -3.71 21.33
N GLU A 525 -11.83 -2.83 22.30
CA GLU A 525 -12.93 -1.86 22.24
C GLU A 525 -12.75 -0.87 21.07
N ASP A 526 -11.52 -0.45 20.81
CA ASP A 526 -11.20 0.52 19.78
C ASP A 526 -11.00 -0.08 18.38
N TYR A 527 -11.12 -1.40 18.20
CA TYR A 527 -10.90 -2.04 16.91
C TYR A 527 -11.78 -1.42 15.81
N GLY A 528 -11.18 -1.00 14.71
CA GLY A 528 -11.87 -0.37 13.59
C GLY A 528 -12.18 1.11 13.78
N THR A 529 -11.72 1.74 14.87
CA THR A 529 -11.83 3.19 15.06
C THR A 529 -10.90 3.90 14.07
N VAL A 530 -11.49 4.75 13.23
CA VAL A 530 -10.78 5.54 12.22
C VAL A 530 -10.46 6.91 12.80
N ARG A 531 -9.18 7.27 12.80
CA ARG A 531 -8.67 8.58 13.22
C ARG A 531 -7.97 9.26 12.05
N VAL A 532 -8.25 10.54 11.85
CA VAL A 532 -7.71 11.36 10.75
C VAL A 532 -7.12 12.63 11.32
N LEU A 533 -5.81 12.80 11.14
CA LEU A 533 -5.08 14.03 11.43
C LEU A 533 -5.11 14.90 10.17
N GLN A 534 -5.98 15.90 10.15
CA GLN A 534 -6.17 16.81 9.03
C GLN A 534 -5.25 18.03 9.16
N LEU A 535 -4.40 18.24 8.17
CA LEU A 535 -3.51 19.40 8.13
C LEU A 535 -4.22 20.63 7.54
N PRO A 536 -3.79 21.86 7.92
CA PRO A 536 -4.29 23.09 7.33
C PRO A 536 -4.14 23.14 5.81
N SER A 537 -5.07 23.77 5.08
CA SER A 537 -5.02 23.86 3.62
C SER A 537 -3.80 24.62 3.05
N ASN A 538 -3.10 25.38 3.90
CA ASN A 538 -1.85 26.09 3.61
C ASN A 538 -0.60 25.38 4.14
N THR A 539 -0.72 24.13 4.59
CA THR A 539 0.39 23.31 5.08
C THR A 539 1.54 23.22 4.06
N THR A 540 2.76 23.24 4.58
CA THR A 540 4.00 23.01 3.83
C THR A 540 4.61 21.64 4.11
N ILE A 541 3.91 20.79 4.88
CA ILE A 541 4.39 19.44 5.17
C ILE A 541 4.48 18.64 3.87
N PRO A 542 5.65 18.06 3.54
CA PRO A 542 5.84 17.35 2.28
C PRO A 542 5.02 16.05 2.26
N GLY A 543 4.36 15.74 1.16
CA GLY A 543 3.79 14.41 0.93
C GLY A 543 4.88 13.40 0.54
N PRO A 544 4.58 12.08 0.50
CA PRO A 544 5.56 11.03 0.24
C PRO A 544 6.46 11.27 -0.98
N GLN A 545 5.88 11.67 -2.12
CA GLN A 545 6.64 11.96 -3.33
C GLN A 545 7.64 13.11 -3.17
N GLN A 546 7.25 14.16 -2.43
CA GLN A 546 8.14 15.28 -2.17
C GLN A 546 9.25 14.90 -1.19
N VAL A 547 8.95 14.06 -0.19
CA VAL A 547 9.97 13.53 0.72
C VAL A 547 11.00 12.69 -0.03
N GLN A 548 10.58 11.81 -0.94
CA GLN A 548 11.50 11.06 -1.79
C GLN A 548 12.44 11.98 -2.57
N ASN A 549 11.87 13.02 -3.20
CA ASN A 549 12.66 14.00 -3.95
C ASN A 549 13.64 14.74 -3.03
N ASN A 550 13.23 15.08 -1.81
CA ASN A 550 14.10 15.72 -0.83
C ASN A 550 15.26 14.78 -0.41
N PHE A 551 14.97 13.49 -0.19
CA PHE A 551 16.01 12.48 0.09
C PHE A 551 16.99 12.35 -1.07
N GLU A 552 16.52 12.19 -2.29
CA GLU A 552 17.40 11.99 -3.45
C GLU A 552 18.18 13.24 -3.88
N SER A 553 17.65 14.42 -3.58
CA SER A 553 18.29 15.71 -3.89
C SER A 553 19.24 16.22 -2.80
N ASP A 554 19.18 15.66 -1.58
CA ASP A 554 20.14 16.01 -0.54
C ASP A 554 21.57 15.62 -0.98
N PRO A 555 22.55 16.55 -0.98
CA PRO A 555 23.90 16.26 -1.47
C PRO A 555 24.61 15.12 -0.74
N THR A 556 24.39 15.02 0.58
CA THR A 556 25.01 13.98 1.41
C THR A 556 24.42 12.62 1.08
N VAL A 557 23.09 12.52 1.08
CA VAL A 557 22.37 11.29 0.72
C VAL A 557 22.70 10.87 -0.71
N SER A 558 22.58 11.79 -1.68
CA SER A 558 22.83 11.52 -3.09
C SER A 558 24.24 11.01 -3.34
N SER A 559 25.25 11.58 -2.67
CA SER A 559 26.64 11.12 -2.77
C SER A 559 26.83 9.70 -2.22
N GLN A 560 26.20 9.38 -1.08
CA GLN A 560 26.26 8.05 -0.46
C GLN A 560 25.50 7.00 -1.26
N LEU A 561 24.28 7.29 -1.72
CA LEU A 561 23.53 6.39 -2.59
C LEU A 561 24.28 6.14 -3.91
N SER A 562 24.92 7.18 -4.47
CA SER A 562 25.77 7.03 -5.66
C SER A 562 27.02 6.19 -5.39
N LEU A 563 27.57 6.18 -4.16
CA LEU A 563 28.64 5.27 -3.76
C LEU A 563 28.12 3.83 -3.62
N LEU A 564 26.94 3.63 -3.04
CA LEU A 564 26.31 2.32 -2.87
C LEU A 564 25.89 1.69 -4.20
N ARG A 565 25.61 2.48 -5.24
CA ARG A 565 25.38 1.98 -6.61
C ARG A 565 26.68 1.63 -7.36
N ARG A 566 27.83 2.13 -6.91
CA ARG A 566 29.14 1.85 -7.54
C ARG A 566 29.62 0.46 -7.10
N GLY A 567 29.91 -0.41 -8.06
CA GLY A 567 30.53 -1.72 -7.80
C GLY A 567 29.66 -2.94 -8.10
N GLY A 568 28.56 -2.78 -8.86
CA GLY A 568 27.70 -3.91 -9.26
C GLY A 568 26.65 -4.28 -8.22
N SER A 569 26.23 -3.30 -7.42
CA SER A 569 25.14 -3.40 -6.44
C SER A 569 23.93 -2.59 -6.89
N GLU A 570 22.75 -3.09 -6.59
CA GLU A 570 21.47 -2.43 -6.81
C GLU A 570 20.88 -1.98 -5.48
N ILE A 571 20.35 -0.76 -5.46
CA ILE A 571 19.60 -0.25 -4.31
C ILE A 571 18.14 -0.58 -4.53
N GLU A 572 17.51 -1.10 -3.50
CA GLU A 572 16.08 -1.35 -3.43
C GLU A 572 15.55 -0.57 -2.23
N PHE A 573 14.66 0.40 -2.49
CA PHE A 573 14.05 1.19 -1.43
C PHE A 573 12.90 0.39 -0.81
N GLY A 574 12.89 0.33 0.52
CA GLY A 574 11.70 -0.09 1.25
C GLY A 574 10.64 0.99 1.24
N ASN A 575 9.50 0.68 1.84
CA ASN A 575 8.39 1.60 1.89
C ASN A 575 8.69 2.88 2.69
N LEU A 576 8.30 4.03 2.13
CA LEU A 576 8.37 5.32 2.81
C LEU A 576 7.23 5.45 3.83
N LEU A 577 7.58 5.28 5.11
CA LEU A 577 6.68 5.38 6.26
C LEU A 577 6.51 6.83 6.68
N SER A 578 5.26 7.29 6.78
CA SER A 578 4.92 8.61 7.35
C SER A 578 4.33 8.40 8.74
N LEU A 579 4.89 9.07 9.76
CA LEU A 579 4.55 8.86 11.17
C LEU A 579 4.22 10.19 11.84
N PRO A 580 3.05 10.34 12.48
CA PRO A 580 2.75 11.51 13.31
C PRO A 580 3.78 11.66 14.42
N PHE A 581 4.44 12.82 14.47
CA PHE A 581 5.51 13.10 15.43
C PHE A 581 5.67 14.61 15.64
N ASN A 582 5.69 15.06 16.90
CA ASN A 582 5.92 16.47 17.28
C ASN A 582 5.02 17.47 16.51
N ASP A 583 3.71 17.21 16.48
CA ASP A 583 2.71 17.96 15.70
C ASP A 583 3.00 18.09 14.19
N GLY A 584 3.99 17.34 13.69
CA GLY A 584 4.39 17.21 12.30
C GLY A 584 4.47 15.76 11.86
N LEU A 585 5.26 15.48 10.83
CA LEU A 585 5.46 14.12 10.32
C LEU A 585 6.95 13.77 10.30
N LEU A 586 7.27 12.63 10.88
CA LEU A 586 8.55 11.94 10.74
C LEU A 586 8.43 10.95 9.58
N TYR A 587 9.40 10.96 8.68
CA TYR A 587 9.47 10.06 7.55
C TYR A 587 10.63 9.10 7.72
N VAL A 588 10.40 7.81 7.48
CA VAL A 588 11.43 6.77 7.55
C VAL A 588 11.34 5.85 6.35
N GLU A 589 12.46 5.60 5.70
CA GLU A 589 12.55 4.71 4.53
C GLU A 589 13.78 3.80 4.66
N PRO A 590 13.60 2.50 4.83
CA PRO A 590 14.70 1.53 4.84
C PRO A 590 15.34 1.42 3.45
N VAL A 591 16.66 1.31 3.38
CA VAL A 591 17.41 1.19 2.11
C VAL A 591 18.14 -0.14 2.09
N TYR A 592 17.74 -0.99 1.15
CA TYR A 592 18.30 -2.32 0.94
C TYR A 592 19.34 -2.30 -0.17
N LEU A 593 20.36 -3.14 -0.02
CA LEU A 593 21.38 -3.35 -1.04
C LEU A 593 21.44 -4.82 -1.40
N ARG A 594 21.51 -5.11 -2.70
CA ARG A 594 21.76 -6.46 -3.23
C ARG A 594 22.82 -6.43 -4.32
N ALA A 595 23.49 -7.56 -4.54
CA ALA A 595 24.36 -7.71 -5.72
C ALA A 595 23.50 -7.73 -7.00
N ALA A 596 23.97 -7.09 -8.07
CA ALA A 596 23.26 -7.03 -9.35
C ALA A 596 23.12 -8.40 -10.06
N ALA A 597 24.01 -9.35 -9.73
CA ALA A 597 23.93 -10.72 -10.20
C ALA A 597 23.65 -11.65 -9.01
N GLU A 598 22.50 -12.31 -9.01
CA GLU A 598 22.10 -13.36 -8.05
C GLU A 598 22.25 -12.94 -6.56
N GLY A 599 21.96 -11.66 -6.25
CA GLY A 599 21.93 -11.13 -4.88
C GLY A 599 20.53 -11.09 -4.27
N TYR A 600 20.47 -10.95 -2.95
CA TYR A 600 19.23 -10.75 -2.18
C TYR A 600 19.32 -9.46 -1.34
N PRO A 601 18.19 -8.80 -1.04
CA PRO A 601 18.18 -7.50 -0.35
C PRO A 601 18.63 -7.58 1.12
N LEU A 602 19.66 -6.83 1.49
CA LEU A 602 20.10 -6.67 2.88
C LEU A 602 19.90 -5.23 3.33
N LEU A 603 19.38 -5.02 4.53
CA LEU A 603 19.22 -3.68 5.09
C LEU A 603 20.61 -3.07 5.32
N ARG A 604 20.91 -1.95 4.64
CA ARG A 604 22.22 -1.29 4.75
C ARG A 604 22.16 0.11 5.29
N LYS A 605 21.08 0.83 5.02
CA LYS A 605 20.90 2.19 5.51
C LYS A 605 19.45 2.44 5.87
N VAL A 606 19.22 3.50 6.65
CA VAL A 606 17.90 4.03 6.96
C VAL A 606 17.90 5.52 6.64
N LEU A 607 16.98 5.94 5.79
CA LEU A 607 16.68 7.35 5.53
C LEU A 607 15.67 7.84 6.56
N VAL A 608 15.93 9.01 7.14
CA VAL A 608 15.00 9.68 8.05
C VAL A 608 14.87 11.13 7.62
N GLY A 609 13.64 11.65 7.65
CA GLY A 609 13.33 13.04 7.36
C GLY A 609 12.38 13.65 8.39
N TYR A 610 12.65 14.88 8.81
CA TYR A 610 11.75 15.68 9.63
C TYR A 610 11.94 17.16 9.33
N GLY A 611 10.87 17.85 8.92
CA GLY A 611 10.95 19.23 8.44
C GLY A 611 11.89 19.34 7.23
N ALA A 612 12.92 20.19 7.32
CA ALA A 612 13.95 20.34 6.30
C ALA A 612 15.16 19.40 6.49
N ASN A 613 15.23 18.70 7.62
CA ASN A 613 16.37 17.86 7.96
C ASN A 613 16.19 16.47 7.37
N VAL A 614 17.25 15.98 6.73
CA VAL A 614 17.36 14.63 6.16
C VAL A 614 18.64 13.99 6.67
N ALA A 615 18.58 12.70 6.99
CA ALA A 615 19.77 11.92 7.30
C ALA A 615 19.70 10.52 6.68
N LEU A 616 20.89 9.97 6.41
CA LEU A 616 21.12 8.60 6.00
C LEU A 616 22.18 8.00 6.93
N ASP A 617 21.85 6.92 7.63
CA ASP A 617 22.74 6.25 8.58
C ASP A 617 22.62 4.73 8.44
N ASP A 618 23.57 3.99 9.01
CA ASP A 618 23.52 2.52 9.06
C ASP A 618 22.43 2.01 10.01
N THR A 619 22.00 2.86 10.97
CA THR A 619 21.01 2.52 11.98
C THR A 619 19.91 3.57 12.07
N LEU A 620 18.68 3.14 12.38
CA LEU A 620 17.56 4.05 12.64
C LEU A 620 17.91 5.05 13.76
N THR A 621 18.49 4.57 14.86
CA THR A 621 18.90 5.41 15.99
C THR A 621 19.93 6.46 15.59
N GLY A 622 20.87 6.11 14.70
CA GLY A 622 21.84 7.04 14.15
C GLY A 622 21.19 8.12 13.29
N ALA A 623 20.32 7.72 12.36
CA ALA A 623 19.60 8.65 11.48
C ALA A 623 18.67 9.58 12.28
N LEU A 624 17.91 9.04 13.26
CA LEU A 624 17.08 9.84 14.16
C LEU A 624 17.90 10.85 14.95
N ARG A 625 19.07 10.47 15.46
CA ARG A 625 19.94 11.42 16.17
C ARG A 625 20.41 12.56 15.27
N GLN A 626 20.72 12.27 14.00
CA GLN A 626 21.13 13.29 13.05
C GLN A 626 19.96 14.24 12.70
N VAL A 627 18.75 13.71 12.52
CA VAL A 627 17.55 14.49 12.14
C VAL A 627 16.96 15.28 13.31
N LEU A 628 16.88 14.66 14.50
CA LEU A 628 16.24 15.24 15.69
C LEU A 628 17.25 15.99 16.59
N GLY A 629 18.51 15.57 16.59
CA GLY A 629 19.60 16.18 17.37
C GLY A 629 20.26 17.38 16.69
N SER A 630 20.00 17.60 15.39
CA SER A 630 20.31 18.86 14.72
C SER A 630 19.27 19.92 15.08
N SER A 631 19.23 20.31 16.36
CA SER A 631 18.87 21.69 16.63
C SER A 631 19.95 22.54 15.94
N PRO A 632 19.61 23.45 15.00
CA PRO A 632 20.53 24.54 14.76
C PRO A 632 20.65 25.23 16.12
N VAL A 633 21.84 25.17 16.73
CA VAL A 633 22.20 26.19 17.70
C VAL A 633 22.01 27.46 16.92
N ALA A 634 20.92 28.17 17.19
CA ALA A 634 20.80 29.56 16.78
C ALA A 634 22.06 30.21 17.34
N GLU A 635 23.01 30.59 16.47
CA GLU A 635 23.91 31.65 16.84
C GLU A 635 23.00 32.78 17.33
N PRO A 636 23.17 33.24 18.58
CA PRO A 636 22.34 34.31 19.09
C PRO A 636 22.53 35.49 18.15
N GLU A 637 21.45 35.99 17.55
CA GLU A 637 21.48 37.35 17.03
C GLU A 637 21.95 38.23 18.19
N PRO A 638 23.03 39.01 18.01
CA PRO A 638 23.49 39.87 19.08
C PRO A 638 22.39 40.88 19.39
N ASP A 639 21.98 40.95 20.66
CA ASP A 639 21.07 41.99 21.16
C ASP A 639 21.53 43.37 20.67
N PRO A 640 20.61 44.28 20.29
CA PRO A 640 20.96 45.60 19.83
C PRO A 640 21.58 46.40 20.99
N ILE A 641 22.87 46.68 20.88
CA ILE A 641 23.59 47.60 21.75
C ILE A 641 23.13 49.02 21.41
N PRO A 642 22.75 49.89 22.38
CA PRO A 642 22.34 51.26 22.09
C PRO A 642 23.49 52.08 21.51
N GLU A 643 23.21 52.87 20.48
CA GLU A 643 24.12 53.86 19.92
C GLU A 643 24.56 54.88 20.98
N GLU A 644 25.84 54.90 21.32
CA GLU A 644 26.53 56.13 21.70
C GLU A 644 27.88 56.20 20.98
N GLY A 645 28.04 57.30 20.25
CA GLY A 645 28.99 57.43 19.15
C GLY A 645 30.45 57.53 19.53
N LEU A 646 31.30 57.13 18.58
CA LEU A 646 32.67 57.58 18.42
C LEU A 646 33.02 57.58 16.91
N ASP A 647 33.77 58.61 16.51
CA ASP A 647 34.15 59.00 15.16
C ASP A 647 34.83 57.90 14.30
N PRO A 648 34.75 57.97 12.96
CA PRO A 648 35.33 56.98 12.06
C PRO A 648 36.85 57.16 11.89
N GLN A 649 37.61 56.07 12.04
CA GLN A 649 39.00 55.92 11.61
C GLN A 649 39.06 54.81 10.54
N PRO A 650 39.84 54.95 9.44
CA PRO A 650 39.63 54.19 8.21
C PRO A 650 40.16 52.75 8.27
N THR A 651 39.36 51.83 7.71
CA THR A 651 39.71 50.43 7.41
C THR A 651 40.30 50.35 5.98
N PRO A 652 41.33 49.52 5.72
CA PRO A 652 42.06 49.54 4.43
C PRO A 652 41.23 48.98 3.27
N GLU A 653 41.35 49.63 2.11
CA GLU A 653 40.80 49.20 0.82
C GLU A 653 41.37 47.83 0.39
N PRO A 654 40.55 46.95 -0.23
CA PRO A 654 41.06 45.79 -0.95
C PRO A 654 41.89 46.27 -2.14
N THR A 655 43.11 45.76 -2.25
CA THR A 655 43.99 46.05 -3.39
C THR A 655 43.53 45.19 -4.56
N VAL A 656 42.90 45.79 -5.57
CA VAL A 656 42.48 45.11 -6.80
C VAL A 656 43.71 44.90 -7.72
N PRO A 657 44.10 43.67 -8.08
CA PRO A 657 45.13 43.41 -9.09
C PRO A 657 44.56 43.61 -10.51
N PRO A 658 45.40 43.89 -11.53
CA PRO A 658 44.94 44.52 -12.77
C PRO A 658 44.18 43.55 -13.68
N SER A 659 42.99 43.96 -14.12
CA SER A 659 42.37 43.44 -15.36
C SER A 659 43.16 43.97 -16.55
N THR A 660 43.40 43.12 -17.55
CA THR A 660 44.12 43.48 -18.78
C THR A 660 43.21 44.13 -19.82
N GLY A 661 41.90 44.19 -19.57
CA GLY A 661 40.90 44.76 -20.47
C GLY A 661 40.54 43.85 -21.67
N ASP A 662 41.17 42.68 -21.79
CA ASP A 662 40.80 41.61 -22.72
C ASP A 662 40.22 40.42 -21.94
N PRO A 663 38.91 40.15 -22.05
CA PRO A 663 38.24 39.08 -21.31
C PRO A 663 38.85 37.68 -21.53
N VAL A 664 39.42 37.39 -22.71
CA VAL A 664 40.02 36.08 -22.99
C VAL A 664 41.36 35.92 -22.26
N THR A 665 42.15 37.00 -22.22
CA THR A 665 43.42 37.04 -21.48
C THR A 665 43.17 37.01 -19.97
N ASP A 666 42.17 37.75 -19.49
CA ASP A 666 41.77 37.76 -18.07
C ASP A 666 41.24 36.40 -17.59
N LEU A 667 40.49 35.68 -18.43
CA LEU A 667 40.06 34.30 -18.15
C LEU A 667 41.26 33.35 -18.02
N THR A 668 42.24 33.47 -18.92
CA THR A 668 43.44 32.62 -18.89
C THR A 668 44.27 32.84 -17.62
N ILE A 669 44.46 34.10 -17.21
CA ILE A 669 45.18 34.45 -15.97
C ILE A 669 44.43 33.91 -14.75
N ALA A 670 43.11 34.05 -14.71
CA ALA A 670 42.28 33.58 -13.60
C ALA A 670 42.33 32.05 -13.45
N ILE A 671 42.37 31.30 -14.56
CA ILE A 671 42.51 29.83 -14.54
C ILE A 671 43.90 29.42 -14.05
N ASP A 672 44.97 30.08 -14.51
CA ASP A 672 46.34 29.80 -14.06
C ASP A 672 46.52 30.09 -12.55
N ASP A 673 45.92 31.18 -12.06
CA ASP A 673 45.93 31.54 -10.64
C ASP A 673 45.14 30.53 -9.80
N ALA A 674 43.98 30.07 -10.29
CA ALA A 674 43.21 29.01 -9.64
C ALA A 674 44.01 27.71 -9.56
N GLN A 675 44.69 27.32 -10.64
CA GLN A 675 45.48 26.10 -10.67
C GLN A 675 46.68 26.16 -9.70
N ARG A 676 47.32 27.34 -9.58
CA ARG A 676 48.40 27.56 -8.62
C ARG A 676 47.89 27.56 -7.17
N ALA A 677 46.78 28.24 -6.88
CA ALA A 677 46.18 28.25 -5.56
C ALA A 677 45.74 26.84 -5.12
N TYR A 678 45.23 26.03 -6.05
CA TYR A 678 44.91 24.63 -5.78
C TYR A 678 46.16 23.79 -5.45
N GLN A 679 47.28 23.98 -6.18
CA GLN A 679 48.53 23.28 -5.89
C GLN A 679 49.15 23.71 -4.56
N ASP A 680 49.22 25.02 -4.29
CA ASP A 680 49.70 25.56 -3.02
C ASP A 680 48.88 25.00 -1.84
N GLY A 681 47.56 24.84 -2.02
CA GLY A 681 46.68 24.22 -1.03
C GLY A 681 47.00 22.75 -0.80
N GLN A 682 47.23 21.97 -1.87
CA GLN A 682 47.57 20.55 -1.72
C GLN A 682 48.94 20.34 -1.07
N ASP A 683 49.92 21.19 -1.37
CA ASP A 683 51.23 21.16 -0.73
C ASP A 683 51.13 21.55 0.76
N ALA A 684 50.35 22.59 1.09
CA ALA A 684 50.08 22.98 2.48
C ALA A 684 49.35 21.88 3.27
N LEU A 685 48.42 21.16 2.63
CA LEU A 685 47.72 20.02 3.25
C LEU A 685 48.67 18.83 3.49
N ALA A 686 49.61 18.59 2.57
CA ALA A 686 50.64 17.56 2.73
C ALA A 686 51.62 17.88 3.87
N ASP A 687 51.92 19.17 4.07
CA ASP A 687 52.78 19.68 5.15
C ASP A 687 52.03 19.90 6.48
N GLY A 688 50.70 19.73 6.50
CA GLY A 688 49.84 19.89 7.68
C GLY A 688 49.64 21.34 8.14
N ASP A 689 49.89 22.32 7.26
CA ASP A 689 49.71 23.74 7.51
C ASP A 689 48.30 24.20 7.12
N PHE A 690 47.37 24.10 8.07
CA PHE A 690 45.97 24.45 7.85
C PHE A 690 45.72 25.95 7.64
N ALA A 691 46.63 26.82 8.11
CA ALA A 691 46.51 28.26 7.88
C ALA A 691 46.87 28.60 6.43
N ALA A 692 48.00 28.07 5.94
CA ALA A 692 48.40 28.21 4.54
C ALA A 692 47.38 27.54 3.59
N TYR A 693 46.77 26.43 4.00
CA TYR A 693 45.67 25.80 3.26
C TYR A 693 44.46 26.74 3.15
N GLY A 694 44.03 27.38 4.25
CA GLY A 694 42.93 28.34 4.25
C GLY A 694 43.19 29.52 3.31
N GLU A 695 44.37 30.12 3.39
CA GLU A 695 44.78 31.21 2.48
C GLU A 695 44.82 30.77 1.00
N ALA A 696 45.20 29.52 0.73
CA ALA A 696 45.17 28.96 -0.61
C ALA A 696 43.72 28.73 -1.11
N GLN A 697 42.79 28.32 -0.25
CA GLN A 697 41.37 28.19 -0.60
C GLN A 697 40.72 29.54 -0.90
N ASP A 698 41.05 30.59 -0.13
CA ASP A 698 40.53 31.94 -0.39
C ASP A 698 41.01 32.48 -1.75
N ARG A 699 42.31 32.32 -2.04
CA ARG A 699 42.88 32.68 -3.36
C ARG A 699 42.26 31.88 -4.51
N LEU A 700 41.94 30.60 -4.28
CA LEU A 700 41.26 29.76 -5.25
C LEU A 700 39.84 30.26 -5.53
N ALA A 701 39.07 30.59 -4.48
CA ALA A 701 37.73 31.13 -4.62
C ALA A 701 37.71 32.46 -5.39
N GLU A 702 38.65 33.36 -5.08
CA GLU A 702 38.82 34.63 -5.79
C GLU A 702 39.18 34.44 -7.27
N ALA A 703 40.07 33.50 -7.57
CA ALA A 703 40.46 33.18 -8.95
C ALA A 703 39.30 32.58 -9.76
N LEU A 704 38.51 31.70 -9.16
CA LEU A 704 37.32 31.12 -9.81
C LEU A 704 36.23 32.17 -10.04
N ALA A 705 36.01 33.09 -9.10
CA ALA A 705 35.08 34.21 -9.29
C ALA A 705 35.49 35.11 -10.46
N ARG A 706 36.81 35.38 -10.62
CA ARG A 706 37.34 36.12 -11.77
C ARG A 706 37.15 35.36 -13.09
N ALA A 707 37.39 34.06 -13.10
CA ALA A 707 37.18 33.23 -14.28
C ALA A 707 35.71 33.27 -14.74
N ALA A 708 34.77 33.12 -13.80
CA ALA A 708 33.33 33.22 -14.09
C ALA A 708 32.93 34.60 -14.64
N GLN A 709 33.51 35.68 -14.10
CA GLN A 709 33.23 37.03 -14.59
C GLN A 709 33.79 37.29 -15.99
N ALA A 710 35.01 36.80 -16.28
CA ALA A 710 35.62 36.92 -17.60
C ALA A 710 34.86 36.10 -18.67
N GLU A 711 34.44 34.87 -18.33
CA GLU A 711 33.61 34.03 -19.20
C GLU A 711 32.25 34.68 -19.53
N ALA A 712 31.60 35.31 -18.55
CA ALA A 712 30.36 36.04 -18.75
C ALA A 712 30.53 37.22 -19.73
N GLN A 713 31.69 37.89 -19.72
CA GLN A 713 31.98 38.98 -20.65
C GLN A 713 32.26 38.49 -22.08
N ILE A 714 32.91 37.33 -22.23
CA ILE A 714 33.13 36.69 -23.54
C ILE A 714 31.79 36.27 -24.16
N THR A 715 30.87 35.73 -23.35
CA THR A 715 29.59 35.18 -23.82
C THR A 715 28.49 36.24 -24.00
N GLY A 716 28.57 37.38 -23.31
CA GLY A 716 27.58 38.46 -23.35
C GLY A 716 27.74 39.54 -24.44
N GLY A 717 28.82 39.51 -25.25
CA GLY A 717 29.13 40.55 -26.24
C GLY A 717 28.35 40.53 -27.58
N GLY A 718 27.34 39.67 -27.73
CA GLY A 718 26.65 39.41 -28.99
C GLY A 718 25.20 39.87 -29.08
N ALA A 719 24.88 41.14 -28.80
CA ALA A 719 23.56 41.71 -29.14
C ALA A 719 23.65 43.24 -29.35
N ALA A 720 23.75 43.67 -30.61
CA ALA A 720 23.62 45.08 -31.00
C ALA A 720 22.17 45.43 -31.37
N ALA A 721 21.76 46.63 -30.94
CA ALA A 721 20.42 47.25 -30.99
C ALA A 721 19.77 47.38 -32.40
N PRO A 722 18.43 47.53 -32.49
CA PRO A 722 17.72 47.70 -33.75
C PRO A 722 17.83 49.14 -34.30
N PRO A 723 17.82 49.35 -35.63
CA PRO A 723 17.75 50.68 -36.21
C PRO A 723 16.31 51.17 -36.41
N ASP A 724 16.18 52.49 -36.35
CA ASP A 724 14.97 53.28 -36.49
C ASP A 724 14.59 53.54 -37.97
N SER A 725 13.27 53.67 -38.20
CA SER A 725 12.49 54.23 -39.32
C SER A 725 13.05 54.29 -40.77
N GLY A 726 12.27 53.76 -41.73
CA GLY A 726 12.25 54.30 -43.10
C GLY A 726 11.70 53.37 -44.19
N GLY A 727 10.48 53.66 -44.67
CA GLY A 727 10.15 53.76 -46.11
C GLY A 727 9.88 52.50 -46.95
N ASP A 728 8.65 52.49 -47.49
CA ASP A 728 8.19 52.01 -48.81
C ASP A 728 8.02 50.51 -49.16
N GLU A 729 6.80 50.27 -49.66
CA GLU A 729 6.28 49.33 -50.67
C GLU A 729 7.18 48.18 -51.18
N VAL A 730 6.60 46.97 -51.26
CA VAL A 730 6.08 46.33 -52.50
C VAL A 730 5.74 44.85 -52.22
N VAL A 731 4.46 44.52 -52.45
CA VAL A 731 3.88 43.30 -53.08
C VAL A 731 4.80 42.08 -53.31
N ASP A 732 4.43 40.88 -52.85
CA ASP A 732 3.75 39.84 -53.65
C ASP A 732 3.79 38.42 -53.02
N GLU A 733 2.77 37.64 -53.39
CA GLU A 733 2.36 36.24 -53.20
C GLU A 733 3.36 35.13 -52.82
N GLY A 734 2.84 34.09 -52.14
CA GLY A 734 3.40 32.72 -52.24
C GLY A 734 3.07 31.76 -51.10
N VAL A 735 1.98 31.00 -51.24
CA VAL A 735 1.55 29.79 -50.49
C VAL A 735 2.06 28.55 -51.28
N PRO A 736 2.10 27.27 -50.81
CA PRO A 736 2.53 26.61 -49.55
C PRO A 736 3.42 25.34 -49.82
N ASP A 737 3.41 24.41 -48.86
CA ASP A 737 3.76 22.96 -48.89
C ASP A 737 5.21 22.54 -48.61
N GLU A 738 5.43 21.83 -47.49
CA GLU A 738 5.59 20.37 -47.57
C GLU A 738 5.51 19.70 -46.19
N THR A 739 4.86 18.53 -46.22
CA THR A 739 4.66 17.51 -45.19
C THR A 739 5.91 16.66 -44.88
N VAL A 740 5.80 15.87 -43.80
CA VAL A 740 6.54 14.63 -43.46
C VAL A 740 7.83 14.90 -42.64
N THR A 741 7.98 14.40 -41.39
CA THR A 741 7.67 13.08 -40.82
C THR A 741 7.31 13.19 -39.35
#